data_AF-A0A0M6WV65-F1
#
_entry.id   AF-A0A0M6WV65-F1
#
_cell.length_a   1.000
_cell.length_b   1.000
_cell.length_c   1.000
_cell.angle_alpha   90.00
_cell.angle_beta   90.00
_cell.angle_gamma   90.00
#
_symmetry.space_group_name_H-M   'P 1'
#
loop_
_entity.id
_entity.type
_entity.pdbx_description
1 polymer ?
#
loop_
_entity_poly.entity_id
_entity_poly.type
_entity_poly.pdbx_seq_one_letter_code
_entity_poly.pdbx_strand_id
1 'polypeptide(L)'
;MKNKFETNIEKRDDTIFSIIPVEHLVMNSIDRLGDYLLVYVPFILFEDYQTAVELNDDEKELIDILASKQELIEILNNLQYCTLFIQRKLVNKDVEQMVFNVERACDFLAITQYRYDRKEWSISKPGAIGTYLMAFNINIVTGNIEILYHEKHFFNEIPGIGLEVSYSPLSKNNDFYPIIFMNRTDEVYMMCRYYITKACRTFTIPSLQSTFSELFATLEGIGMIGCSQFANFTKENKRIMAVNSDNQKKYEEKLDVFCFYSEVLRTLVLHQGHSLLEFMDRKSTFRLLMNIFWEIITFAKNLINTGIYTLCDINMYIEEKMNSFSDHISSINTSFVLKNEEKGIEGDRDVFVFPIENLVLNKSIKLGKILIIPTGFLDECSQEKDKYSGLEDYCIDKMLGDDLIRQNKDVAFVLFKGEYQMNQFDTTIDSWQYIDDICGEIQNMLVPLFIEKDALPTRNNCFGAVGVYNGIRGGFIYDSAYDEMVSICGRVYSLINSTESPFLLDDEKVDKEIIDIICSEKRKDEVALGCKSVLVTLGKAMREDDITYMMMDMFDAVDKIYPCEFNIAPKWKWIASFVMDKRSEYDMYHNRLKVIGDLYRTPMYHYGKNAGELFPKEEDVYLLFNEVKDFLVKCVKKMYTTGIISWDSLKMYRNSIMNR
;
A
#
# COMPACT_ATOMS: atom_id res chain seq x y z
N MET A 1 63.73 -19.97 33.20
CA MET A 1 62.85 -18.90 32.67
C MET A 1 62.92 -18.92 31.16
N LYS A 2 61.99 -19.64 30.51
CA LYS A 2 61.75 -19.59 29.06
C LYS A 2 60.44 -18.82 28.89
N ASN A 3 60.51 -17.63 28.29
CA ASN A 3 59.33 -16.84 27.96
C ASN A 3 58.65 -17.45 26.73
N LYS A 4 57.43 -17.96 26.92
CA LYS A 4 56.44 -18.16 25.86
C LYS A 4 55.96 -16.77 25.43
N PHE A 5 56.35 -16.32 24.25
CA PHE A 5 55.51 -15.45 23.45
C PHE A 5 54.47 -16.38 22.79
N GLU A 6 53.38 -16.63 23.49
CA GLU A 6 52.14 -17.05 22.84
C GLU A 6 51.51 -15.77 22.30
N THR A 7 51.69 -15.55 21.01
CA THR A 7 50.82 -14.67 20.21
C THR A 7 49.39 -15.16 20.40
N ASN A 8 48.59 -14.40 21.14
CA ASN A 8 47.13 -14.47 21.08
C ASN A 8 46.73 -14.02 19.67
N ILE A 9 46.71 -14.98 18.74
CA ILE A 9 45.83 -14.90 17.58
C ILE A 9 44.45 -15.23 18.15
N GLU A 10 43.70 -14.19 18.54
CA GLU A 10 42.25 -14.34 18.65
C GLU A 10 41.77 -14.83 17.30
N LYS A 11 41.11 -15.99 17.30
CA LYS A 11 40.43 -16.51 16.12
C LYS A 11 39.40 -15.46 15.67
N ARG A 12 39.63 -14.84 14.49
CA ARG A 12 38.59 -14.16 13.69
C ARG A 12 37.57 -15.23 13.24
N ASP A 13 36.80 -15.80 14.17
CA ASP A 13 35.72 -16.72 13.82
C ASP A 13 34.55 -15.88 13.26
N ASP A 14 34.35 -15.98 11.94
CA ASP A 14 33.20 -15.55 11.13
C ASP A 14 32.75 -14.07 11.22
N THR A 15 33.58 -13.15 10.73
CA THR A 15 33.09 -11.82 10.33
C THR A 15 32.29 -11.93 9.02
N ILE A 16 30.98 -12.15 9.15
CA ILE A 16 30.05 -12.24 8.01
C ILE A 16 29.25 -10.93 7.92
N PHE A 17 29.13 -10.39 6.72
CA PHE A 17 28.23 -9.28 6.40
C PHE A 17 27.03 -9.77 5.62
N SER A 18 25.88 -9.18 5.91
CA SER A 18 24.65 -9.36 5.15
C SER A 18 24.38 -8.11 4.32
N ILE A 19 24.02 -8.32 3.06
CA ILE A 19 23.84 -7.28 2.05
C ILE A 19 22.46 -7.40 1.45
N ILE A 20 21.70 -6.31 1.50
CA ILE A 20 20.39 -6.19 0.87
C ILE A 20 20.47 -5.13 -0.23
N PRO A 21 20.24 -5.48 -1.50
CA PRO A 21 20.20 -4.52 -2.59
C PRO A 21 18.92 -3.68 -2.54
N VAL A 22 19.00 -2.40 -2.91
CA VAL A 22 17.84 -1.52 -3.08
C VAL A 22 17.97 -0.82 -4.43
N GLU A 23 17.15 -1.24 -5.39
CA GLU A 23 17.13 -0.65 -6.73
C GLU A 23 16.50 0.75 -6.75
N HIS A 24 16.92 1.53 -7.73
CA HIS A 24 16.56 2.93 -7.95
C HIS A 24 16.88 3.85 -6.76
N LEU A 25 17.94 3.53 -6.04
CA LEU A 25 18.54 4.40 -5.02
C LEU A 25 19.97 4.71 -5.43
N VAL A 26 20.25 5.98 -5.68
CA VAL A 26 21.57 6.49 -6.04
C VAL A 26 22.14 7.28 -4.87
N MET A 27 23.32 6.86 -4.41
CA MET A 27 24.09 7.55 -3.38
C MET A 27 25.30 8.20 -4.00
N ASN A 28 25.56 9.46 -3.65
CA ASN A 28 26.69 10.22 -4.19
C ASN A 28 28.00 10.00 -3.39
N SER A 29 27.93 9.24 -2.29
CA SER A 29 29.07 8.80 -1.49
C SER A 29 28.70 7.57 -0.66
N ILE A 30 29.69 6.78 -0.25
CA ILE A 30 29.50 5.76 0.80
C ILE A 30 29.14 6.48 2.11
N ASP A 31 28.00 6.14 2.69
CA ASP A 31 27.44 6.79 3.89
C ASP A 31 26.84 5.74 4.85
N ARG A 32 26.32 6.18 6.01
CA ARG A 32 25.60 5.34 6.96
C ARG A 32 24.15 5.75 7.14
N LEU A 33 23.31 4.74 7.27
CA LEU A 33 21.92 4.89 7.68
C LEU A 33 21.62 3.91 8.81
N GLY A 34 21.64 4.39 10.05
CA GLY A 34 21.62 3.54 11.24
C GLY A 34 22.84 2.62 11.28
N ASP A 35 22.60 1.32 11.42
CA ASP A 35 23.63 0.28 11.41
C ASP A 35 24.05 -0.16 10.00
N TYR A 36 23.42 0.37 8.96
CA TYR A 36 23.71 0.02 7.57
C TYR A 36 24.78 0.95 6.98
N LEU A 37 25.82 0.34 6.41
CA LEU A 37 26.70 1.00 5.46
C LEU A 37 26.03 0.97 4.08
N LEU A 38 25.91 2.12 3.44
CA LEU A 38 25.30 2.29 2.14
C LEU A 38 26.38 2.40 1.07
N VAL A 39 26.36 1.50 0.09
CA VAL A 39 27.35 1.47 -1.00
C VAL A 39 26.64 1.43 -2.34
N TYR A 40 26.77 2.48 -3.14
CA TYR A 40 26.22 2.52 -4.50
C TYR A 40 26.99 1.56 -5.42
N VAL A 41 26.28 0.73 -6.19
CA VAL A 41 26.90 -0.35 -6.97
C VAL A 41 27.99 0.13 -7.95
N PRO A 42 27.80 1.22 -8.71
CA PRO A 42 28.85 1.79 -9.56
C PRO A 42 30.17 2.13 -8.86
N PHE A 43 30.16 2.44 -7.57
CA PHE A 43 31.41 2.64 -6.80
C PHE A 43 32.26 1.38 -6.74
N ILE A 44 31.62 0.21 -6.72
CA ILE A 44 32.29 -1.09 -6.74
C ILE A 44 32.75 -1.40 -8.16
N LEU A 45 31.91 -1.15 -9.17
CA LEU A 45 32.18 -1.50 -10.57
C LEU A 45 33.30 -0.67 -11.20
N PHE A 46 33.43 0.60 -10.83
CA PHE A 46 34.38 1.54 -11.41
C PHE A 46 35.52 1.93 -10.47
N GLU A 47 35.53 1.41 -9.25
CA GLU A 47 36.54 1.70 -8.20
C GLU A 47 36.73 3.21 -7.93
N ASP A 48 35.70 4.03 -8.19
CA ASP A 48 35.73 5.48 -8.02
C ASP A 48 34.64 5.90 -7.04
N TYR A 49 35.03 6.09 -5.77
CA TYR A 49 34.10 6.41 -4.71
C TYR A 49 34.64 7.41 -3.70
N GLN A 50 33.71 8.20 -3.17
CA GLN A 50 33.93 9.09 -2.04
C GLN A 50 33.26 8.51 -0.80
N THR A 51 33.87 8.69 0.36
CA THR A 51 33.32 8.23 1.65
C THR A 51 32.91 9.43 2.50
N ALA A 52 31.64 9.52 2.87
CA ALA A 52 31.14 10.51 3.84
C ALA A 52 31.34 10.07 5.30
N VAL A 53 31.69 8.80 5.51
CA VAL A 53 31.87 8.14 6.81
C VAL A 53 33.23 7.46 6.90
N GLU A 54 33.71 7.25 8.12
CA GLU A 54 34.90 6.44 8.37
C GLU A 54 34.55 4.95 8.27
N LEU A 55 35.38 4.22 7.50
CA LEU A 55 35.29 2.78 7.31
C LEU A 55 36.25 2.08 8.26
N ASN A 56 35.77 1.06 8.96
CA ASN A 56 36.64 0.18 9.73
C ASN A 56 37.38 -0.83 8.82
N ASP A 57 38.35 -1.56 9.38
CA ASP A 57 39.20 -2.44 8.57
C ASP A 57 38.42 -3.61 7.96
N ASP A 58 37.42 -4.14 8.66
CA ASP A 58 36.55 -5.21 8.14
C ASP A 58 35.66 -4.70 6.98
N GLU A 59 35.20 -3.45 7.03
CA GLU A 59 34.41 -2.80 5.97
C GLU A 59 35.26 -2.47 4.74
N LYS A 60 36.52 -2.05 4.92
CA LYS A 60 37.47 -1.89 3.81
C LYS A 60 37.75 -3.22 3.12
N GLU A 61 38.04 -4.26 3.91
CA GLU A 61 38.26 -5.62 3.41
C GLU A 61 37.03 -6.14 2.66
N LEU A 62 35.82 -5.84 3.14
CA LEU A 62 34.58 -6.15 2.43
C LEU A 62 34.50 -5.45 1.06
N ILE A 63 34.76 -4.14 0.98
CA ILE A 63 34.71 -3.39 -0.29
C ILE A 63 35.73 -3.94 -1.29
N ASP A 64 36.93 -4.28 -0.84
CA ASP A 64 37.97 -4.91 -1.69
C ASP A 64 37.50 -6.28 -2.21
N ILE A 65 36.81 -7.06 -1.39
CA ILE A 65 36.20 -8.34 -1.82
C ILE A 65 35.10 -8.09 -2.86
N LEU A 66 34.22 -7.10 -2.63
CA LEU A 66 33.15 -6.76 -3.56
C LEU A 66 33.69 -6.34 -4.94
N ALA A 67 34.78 -5.57 -4.97
CA ALA A 67 35.40 -5.07 -6.21
C ALA A 67 36.24 -6.11 -6.95
N SER A 68 36.72 -7.17 -6.27
CA SER A 68 37.61 -8.18 -6.87
C SER A 68 36.90 -9.46 -7.36
N LYS A 69 35.65 -9.69 -6.95
CA LYS A 69 34.91 -10.94 -7.23
C LYS A 69 34.12 -10.85 -8.53
N GLN A 70 34.66 -11.45 -9.59
CA GLN A 70 34.05 -11.42 -10.93
C GLN A 70 32.59 -11.92 -10.98
N GLU A 71 32.26 -13.02 -10.28
CA GLU A 71 30.89 -13.55 -10.20
C GLU A 71 29.90 -12.52 -9.61
N LEU A 72 30.33 -11.74 -8.62
CA LEU A 72 29.50 -10.70 -8.04
C LEU A 72 29.41 -9.49 -8.97
N ILE A 73 30.50 -9.09 -9.63
CA ILE A 73 30.50 -8.02 -10.63
C ILE A 73 29.49 -8.32 -11.75
N GLU A 74 29.38 -9.57 -12.20
CA GLU A 74 28.39 -9.99 -13.20
C GLU A 74 26.95 -9.76 -12.72
N ILE A 75 26.65 -10.09 -11.46
CA ILE A 75 25.34 -9.82 -10.85
C ILE A 75 25.09 -8.31 -10.72
N LEU A 76 26.08 -7.58 -10.21
CA LEU A 76 26.01 -6.13 -9.95
C LEU A 76 25.92 -5.30 -11.24
N ASN A 77 26.45 -5.79 -12.37
CA ASN A 77 26.37 -5.11 -13.66
C ASN A 77 24.93 -4.89 -14.14
N ASN A 78 23.99 -5.74 -13.71
CA ASN A 78 22.57 -5.57 -14.00
C ASN A 78 21.85 -4.63 -13.02
N LEU A 79 22.56 -4.14 -11.99
CA LEU A 79 22.02 -3.34 -10.88
C LEU A 79 22.69 -1.96 -10.82
N GLN A 80 22.91 -1.33 -11.98
CA GLN A 80 23.67 -0.07 -12.07
C GLN A 80 23.04 1.09 -11.26
N TYR A 81 21.72 1.05 -11.05
CA TYR A 81 20.99 2.02 -10.24
C TYR A 81 20.62 1.48 -8.86
N CYS A 82 21.48 0.67 -8.24
CA CYS A 82 21.23 0.04 -6.96
C CYS A 82 22.19 0.52 -5.88
N THR A 83 21.69 0.68 -4.66
CA THR A 83 22.51 0.87 -3.45
C THR A 83 22.42 -0.36 -2.56
N LEU A 84 23.57 -0.85 -2.11
CA LEU A 84 23.70 -1.97 -1.20
C LEU A 84 23.59 -1.49 0.25
N PHE A 85 22.68 -2.08 1.01
CA PHE A 85 22.57 -1.92 2.45
C PHE A 85 23.33 -3.04 3.13
N ILE A 86 24.44 -2.70 3.77
CA ILE A 86 25.40 -3.64 4.32
C ILE A 86 25.39 -3.54 5.84
N GLN A 87 25.23 -4.67 6.53
CA GLN A 87 25.38 -4.76 7.98
C GLN A 87 26.11 -6.04 8.38
N ARG A 88 26.64 -6.10 9.61
CA ARG A 88 27.13 -7.38 10.14
C ARG A 88 25.97 -8.38 10.25
N LYS A 89 26.21 -9.64 9.91
CA LYS A 89 25.18 -10.68 9.86
C LYS A 89 24.51 -10.82 11.22
N LEU A 90 23.18 -10.70 11.22
CA LEU A 90 22.34 -11.00 12.38
C LEU A 90 22.04 -12.51 12.39
N VAL A 91 22.20 -13.14 13.55
CA VAL A 91 22.01 -14.60 13.71
C VAL A 91 20.51 -14.94 13.61
N ASN A 92 20.15 -16.02 12.88
CA ASN A 92 18.80 -16.59 12.78
C ASN A 92 17.71 -15.68 12.16
N LYS A 93 18.02 -14.88 11.13
CA LYS A 93 17.00 -14.16 10.34
C LYS A 93 16.93 -14.73 8.92
N ASP A 94 15.72 -14.98 8.44
CA ASP A 94 15.46 -15.27 7.03
C ASP A 94 15.51 -13.99 6.18
N VAL A 95 15.42 -14.14 4.86
CA VAL A 95 15.53 -13.04 3.89
C VAL A 95 14.42 -12.00 4.09
N GLU A 96 13.17 -12.43 4.33
CA GLU A 96 12.04 -11.52 4.56
C GLU A 96 12.28 -10.64 5.79
N GLN A 97 12.76 -11.23 6.89
CA GLN A 97 13.05 -10.50 8.12
C GLN A 97 14.23 -9.53 7.96
N MET A 98 15.22 -9.85 7.12
CA MET A 98 16.32 -8.95 6.78
C MET A 98 15.84 -7.76 5.95
N VAL A 99 15.07 -8.03 4.89
CA VAL A 99 14.44 -7.03 4.01
C VAL A 99 13.58 -6.07 4.81
N PHE A 100 12.72 -6.58 5.70
CA PHE A 100 11.85 -5.76 6.53
C PHE A 100 12.63 -4.79 7.44
N ASN A 101 13.81 -5.17 7.92
CA ASN A 101 14.64 -4.23 8.70
C ASN A 101 15.22 -3.11 7.83
N VAL A 102 15.52 -3.39 6.56
CA VAL A 102 15.96 -2.39 5.59
C VAL A 102 14.81 -1.49 5.19
N GLU A 103 13.60 -2.02 4.97
CA GLU A 103 12.39 -1.20 4.75
C GLU A 103 12.20 -0.18 5.87
N ARG A 104 12.32 -0.61 7.13
CA ARG A 104 12.26 0.30 8.28
C ARG A 104 13.37 1.36 8.26
N ALA A 105 14.56 1.05 7.75
CA ALA A 105 15.61 2.05 7.60
C ALA A 105 15.26 3.05 6.48
N CYS A 106 14.70 2.56 5.38
CA CYS A 106 14.22 3.37 4.27
C CYS A 106 13.08 4.33 4.63
N ASP A 107 12.31 4.08 5.71
CA ASP A 107 11.35 5.07 6.24
C ASP A 107 12.00 6.45 6.45
N PHE A 108 13.28 6.49 6.86
CA PHE A 108 14.00 7.75 7.03
C PHE A 108 14.15 8.52 5.70
N LEU A 109 14.44 7.81 4.61
CA LEU A 109 14.52 8.40 3.27
C LEU A 109 13.14 8.88 2.82
N ALA A 110 12.09 8.10 3.08
CA ALA A 110 10.72 8.50 2.76
C ALA A 110 10.31 9.78 3.50
N ILE A 111 10.54 9.87 4.81
CA ILE A 111 10.23 11.06 5.62
C ILE A 111 11.00 12.30 5.14
N THR A 112 12.26 12.13 4.74
CA THR A 112 13.14 13.27 4.45
C THR A 112 13.16 13.69 2.98
N GLN A 113 12.82 12.78 2.05
CA GLN A 113 12.98 13.01 0.61
C GLN A 113 11.68 12.90 -0.19
N TYR A 114 10.70 12.10 0.23
CA TYR A 114 9.51 11.83 -0.60
C TYR A 114 8.47 12.95 -0.54
N ARG A 115 7.68 13.04 -1.62
CA ARG A 115 6.59 14.00 -1.76
C ARG A 115 5.46 13.40 -2.58
N TYR A 116 4.21 13.65 -2.19
CA TYR A 116 3.06 13.13 -2.95
C TYR A 116 2.88 13.76 -4.33
N ASP A 117 3.43 14.95 -4.56
CA ASP A 117 3.42 15.58 -5.89
C ASP A 117 4.56 15.10 -6.81
N ARG A 118 5.47 14.25 -6.30
CA ARG A 118 6.59 13.62 -7.02
C ARG A 118 6.73 12.14 -6.64
N LYS A 119 5.67 11.36 -6.90
CA LYS A 119 5.65 9.93 -6.53
C LYS A 119 6.72 9.13 -7.26
N GLU A 120 7.16 9.59 -8.43
CA GLU A 120 8.22 9.00 -9.24
C GLU A 120 9.61 9.01 -8.59
N TRP A 121 9.78 9.67 -7.45
CA TRP A 121 11.04 9.68 -6.70
C TRP A 121 11.16 8.55 -5.68
N SER A 122 10.30 7.54 -5.74
CA SER A 122 10.36 6.42 -4.81
C SER A 122 11.33 5.33 -5.27
N ILE A 123 12.06 4.78 -4.30
CA ILE A 123 13.00 3.66 -4.48
C ILE A 123 12.22 2.34 -4.59
N SER A 124 12.86 1.33 -5.18
CA SER A 124 12.29 -0.02 -5.24
C SER A 124 12.19 -0.67 -3.85
N LYS A 125 11.42 -1.75 -3.74
CA LYS A 125 11.33 -2.53 -2.51
C LYS A 125 12.73 -3.12 -2.17
N PRO A 126 13.21 -2.99 -0.92
CA PRO A 126 14.47 -3.60 -0.54
C PRO A 126 14.52 -5.11 -0.80
N GLY A 127 15.65 -5.58 -1.29
CA GLY A 127 15.90 -6.96 -1.69
C GLY A 127 15.18 -7.38 -2.96
N ALA A 128 14.25 -6.59 -3.51
CA ALA A 128 13.54 -6.94 -4.72
C ALA A 128 14.45 -6.84 -5.94
N ILE A 129 14.70 -7.98 -6.59
CA ILE A 129 15.39 -8.06 -7.88
C ILE A 129 14.60 -9.05 -8.75
N GLY A 130 14.03 -8.55 -9.86
CA GLY A 130 13.19 -9.37 -10.73
C GLY A 130 11.94 -9.87 -10.00
N THR A 131 11.83 -11.20 -9.81
CA THR A 131 10.76 -11.89 -9.08
C THR A 131 11.25 -12.48 -7.74
N TYR A 132 12.42 -12.08 -7.23
CA TYR A 132 12.97 -12.64 -6.00
C TYR A 132 13.24 -11.55 -4.96
N LEU A 133 13.12 -11.92 -3.68
CA LEU A 133 13.86 -11.24 -2.63
C LEU A 133 15.25 -11.87 -2.53
N MET A 134 16.27 -11.04 -2.71
CA MET A 134 17.66 -11.46 -2.70
C MET A 134 18.40 -10.82 -1.54
N ALA A 135 19.25 -11.60 -0.88
CA ALA A 135 20.23 -11.14 0.08
C ALA A 135 21.56 -11.85 -0.16
N PHE A 136 22.67 -11.20 0.17
CA PHE A 136 23.99 -11.82 0.09
C PHE A 136 24.60 -11.89 1.48
N ASN A 137 25.21 -13.03 1.80
CA ASN A 137 26.10 -13.15 2.96
C ASN A 137 27.54 -13.25 2.45
N ILE A 138 28.41 -12.36 2.93
CA ILE A 138 29.82 -12.37 2.57
C ILE A 138 30.65 -12.61 3.83
N ASN A 139 31.40 -13.71 3.83
CA ASN A 139 32.39 -13.98 4.86
C ASN A 139 33.72 -13.37 4.42
N ILE A 140 34.17 -12.30 5.09
CA ILE A 140 35.38 -11.58 4.64
C ILE A 140 36.66 -12.39 4.83
N VAL A 141 36.68 -13.32 5.80
CA VAL A 141 37.85 -14.14 6.12
C VAL A 141 38.11 -15.18 5.02
N THR A 142 37.05 -15.76 4.49
CA THR A 142 37.12 -16.79 3.43
C THR A 142 36.94 -16.21 2.03
N GLY A 143 36.37 -15.01 1.92
CA GLY A 143 35.91 -14.43 0.66
C GLY A 143 34.75 -15.20 0.02
N ASN A 144 34.07 -16.06 0.78
CA ASN A 144 32.91 -16.82 0.31
C ASN A 144 31.67 -15.93 0.28
N ILE A 145 30.90 -16.06 -0.79
CA ILE A 145 29.63 -15.37 -1.00
C ILE A 145 28.55 -16.43 -1.04
N GLU A 146 27.58 -16.31 -0.14
CA GLU A 146 26.36 -17.11 -0.13
C GLU A 146 25.22 -16.21 -0.61
N ILE A 147 24.53 -16.62 -1.67
CA ILE A 147 23.35 -15.92 -2.15
C ILE A 147 22.12 -16.59 -1.56
N LEU A 148 21.30 -15.79 -0.90
CA LEU A 148 20.04 -16.18 -0.31
C LEU A 148 18.91 -15.66 -1.19
N TYR A 149 17.95 -16.53 -1.49
CA TYR A 149 16.79 -16.19 -2.28
C TYR A 149 15.53 -16.58 -1.54
N HIS A 150 14.51 -15.77 -1.70
CA HIS A 150 13.14 -16.11 -1.36
C HIS A 150 12.26 -15.76 -2.56
N GLU A 151 11.51 -16.74 -3.04
CA GLU A 151 10.62 -16.55 -4.19
C GLU A 151 9.52 -15.55 -3.81
N LYS A 152 9.36 -14.54 -4.66
CA LYS A 152 8.36 -13.51 -4.46
C LYS A 152 7.57 -13.30 -5.73
N HIS A 153 6.34 -12.87 -5.58
CA HIS A 153 5.59 -12.28 -6.68
C HIS A 153 5.39 -10.86 -6.20
N PHE A 154 5.68 -9.87 -7.03
CA PHE A 154 5.50 -8.49 -6.62
C PHE A 154 4.09 -8.10 -7.00
N PHE A 155 3.31 -7.55 -6.06
CA PHE A 155 1.97 -7.03 -6.34
C PHE A 155 1.77 -5.56 -5.95
N ASN A 156 2.89 -4.87 -5.77
CA ASN A 156 2.92 -3.45 -5.48
C ASN A 156 3.40 -2.68 -6.71
N GLU A 157 2.58 -1.74 -7.14
CA GLU A 157 2.99 -0.72 -8.09
C GLU A 157 3.75 0.36 -7.34
N ILE A 158 5.07 0.40 -7.51
CA ILE A 158 5.88 1.47 -6.93
C ILE A 158 6.21 2.46 -8.06
N PRO A 159 5.65 3.68 -8.06
CA PRO A 159 6.02 4.70 -9.05
C PRO A 159 7.48 5.09 -8.82
N GLY A 160 8.33 5.08 -9.83
CA GLY A 160 9.74 5.29 -9.53
C GLY A 160 10.64 5.29 -10.74
N ILE A 161 11.21 6.45 -11.05
CA ILE A 161 12.49 6.54 -11.77
C ILE A 161 13.67 6.46 -10.80
N GLY A 162 13.41 6.58 -9.49
CA GLY A 162 14.39 6.45 -8.41
C GLY A 162 14.64 7.72 -7.63
N LEU A 163 15.41 7.55 -6.54
CA LEU A 163 15.83 8.60 -5.63
C LEU A 163 17.34 8.82 -5.74
N GLU A 164 17.76 10.06 -5.98
CA GLU A 164 19.15 10.49 -5.79
C GLU A 164 19.27 11.21 -4.44
N VAL A 165 20.17 10.74 -3.58
CA VAL A 165 20.42 11.31 -2.25
C VAL A 165 21.70 12.15 -2.25
N SER A 166 21.55 13.46 -2.11
CA SER A 166 22.64 14.43 -2.24
C SER A 166 23.44 14.69 -0.95
N TYR A 167 24.77 14.82 -1.12
CA TYR A 167 25.93 15.26 -0.28
C TYR A 167 25.88 15.51 1.24
N SER A 168 24.74 15.69 1.91
CA SER A 168 24.74 15.82 3.38
C SER A 168 24.69 14.43 4.02
N PRO A 169 25.62 14.10 4.95
CA PRO A 169 25.54 12.84 5.68
C PRO A 169 24.16 12.65 6.30
N LEU A 170 23.54 11.50 6.04
CA LEU A 170 22.18 11.21 6.49
C LEU A 170 22.05 11.28 8.02
N SER A 171 23.13 10.92 8.71
CA SER A 171 23.29 10.99 10.17
C SER A 171 23.20 12.39 10.77
N LYS A 172 23.29 13.47 9.99
CA LYS A 172 23.21 14.85 10.49
C LYS A 172 21.77 15.35 10.70
N ASN A 173 20.75 14.59 10.34
CA ASN A 173 19.37 14.96 10.62
C ASN A 173 19.06 14.76 12.11
N ASN A 174 19.16 15.84 12.90
CA ASN A 174 18.91 15.78 14.34
C ASN A 174 17.44 15.56 14.71
N ASP A 175 16.52 15.67 13.75
CA ASP A 175 15.08 15.66 14.01
C ASP A 175 14.45 14.27 13.98
N PHE A 176 14.85 13.43 13.03
CA PHE A 176 14.24 12.12 12.79
C PHE A 176 15.23 10.96 12.88
N TYR A 177 16.52 11.21 12.62
CA TYR A 177 17.53 10.15 12.69
C TYR A 177 17.55 9.47 14.08
N PRO A 178 17.55 10.22 15.22
CA PRO A 178 17.54 9.59 16.54
C PRO A 178 16.27 8.80 16.83
N ILE A 179 15.16 9.11 16.15
CA ILE A 179 13.84 8.51 16.39
C ILE A 179 13.71 7.20 15.61
N ILE A 180 14.18 7.19 14.37
CA ILE A 180 14.10 6.01 13.50
C ILE A 180 15.13 4.94 13.90
N PHE A 181 16.33 5.36 14.31
CA PHE A 181 17.46 4.45 14.60
C PHE A 181 17.74 4.30 16.10
N MET A 182 16.74 4.53 16.93
CA MET A 182 16.84 4.38 18.38
C MET A 182 16.94 2.89 18.75
N ASN A 183 17.85 2.53 19.68
CA ASN A 183 17.93 1.17 20.21
C ASN A 183 16.87 0.92 21.30
N ARG A 184 15.60 1.05 20.93
CA ARG A 184 14.43 0.79 21.78
C ARG A 184 13.59 -0.32 21.14
N THR A 185 12.99 -1.17 21.97
CA THR A 185 12.11 -2.26 21.53
C THR A 185 10.86 -2.39 22.41
N ASP A 186 10.54 -1.35 23.18
CA ASP A 186 9.37 -1.31 24.03
C ASP A 186 8.08 -1.07 23.24
N GLU A 187 6.93 -1.29 23.89
CA GLU A 187 5.60 -1.25 23.28
C GLU A 187 5.31 0.11 22.61
N VAL A 188 5.67 1.23 23.26
CA VAL A 188 5.43 2.58 22.73
C VAL A 188 6.28 2.81 21.49
N TYR A 189 7.57 2.48 21.56
CA TYR A 189 8.49 2.66 20.44
C TYR A 189 8.08 1.81 19.23
N MET A 190 7.82 0.52 19.44
CA MET A 190 7.44 -0.40 18.37
C MET A 190 6.13 0.02 17.70
N MET A 191 5.15 0.49 18.48
CA MET A 191 3.88 0.96 17.93
C MET A 191 4.03 2.28 17.15
N CYS A 192 4.84 3.21 17.66
CA CYS A 192 5.17 4.43 16.90
C CYS A 192 5.91 4.12 15.60
N ARG A 193 6.91 3.22 15.63
CA ARG A 193 7.64 2.80 14.43
C ARG A 193 6.72 2.15 13.41
N TYR A 194 5.79 1.30 13.87
CA TYR A 194 4.78 0.69 13.02
C TYR A 194 3.93 1.73 12.26
N TYR A 195 3.34 2.71 12.96
CA TYR A 195 2.53 3.74 12.30
C TYR A 195 3.35 4.68 11.41
N ILE A 196 4.63 4.92 11.74
CA ILE A 196 5.55 5.63 10.84
C ILE A 196 5.73 4.85 9.53
N THR A 197 6.01 3.53 9.60
CA THR A 197 6.18 2.70 8.40
C THR A 197 4.90 2.68 7.56
N LYS A 198 3.72 2.52 8.20
CA LYS A 198 2.42 2.55 7.51
C LYS A 198 2.20 3.89 6.78
N ALA A 199 2.52 5.01 7.43
CA ALA A 199 2.46 6.33 6.80
C ALA A 199 3.44 6.46 5.62
N CYS A 200 4.68 5.97 5.75
CA CYS A 200 5.71 6.06 4.69
C CYS A 200 5.34 5.25 3.45
N ARG A 201 4.72 4.07 3.61
CA ARG A 201 4.25 3.26 2.47
C ARG A 201 3.21 3.97 1.61
N THR A 202 2.48 4.94 2.15
CA THR A 202 1.46 5.64 1.38
C THR A 202 2.01 6.49 0.22
N PHE A 203 3.32 6.82 0.24
CA PHE A 203 4.00 7.47 -0.88
C PHE A 203 4.09 6.60 -2.13
N THR A 204 4.12 5.27 -1.96
CA THR A 204 4.17 4.33 -3.09
C THR A 204 2.79 4.03 -3.65
N ILE A 205 1.70 4.42 -2.97
CA ILE A 205 0.33 4.21 -3.46
C ILE A 205 0.06 5.18 -4.63
N PRO A 206 -0.25 4.74 -5.86
CA PRO A 206 -0.44 5.64 -7.00
C PRO A 206 -1.70 6.53 -6.89
N SER A 207 -2.82 5.95 -6.44
CA SER A 207 -4.12 6.62 -6.32
C SER A 207 -4.19 7.59 -5.14
N LEU A 208 -4.56 8.85 -5.37
CA LEU A 208 -4.72 9.86 -4.31
C LEU A 208 -5.81 9.49 -3.29
N GLN A 209 -6.90 8.91 -3.78
CA GLN A 209 -8.01 8.45 -2.95
C GLN A 209 -7.55 7.35 -1.98
N SER A 210 -6.81 6.37 -2.49
CA SER A 210 -6.27 5.29 -1.66
C SER A 210 -5.22 5.81 -0.68
N THR A 211 -4.32 6.72 -1.10
CA THR A 211 -3.36 7.39 -0.21
C THR A 211 -4.09 8.10 0.94
N PHE A 212 -5.16 8.84 0.66
CA PHE A 212 -5.96 9.51 1.68
C PHE A 212 -6.60 8.54 2.67
N SER A 213 -7.26 7.49 2.16
CA SER A 213 -7.89 6.48 3.02
C SER A 213 -6.87 5.84 3.96
N GLU A 214 -5.69 5.51 3.43
CA GLU A 214 -4.62 4.85 4.18
C GLU A 214 -4.00 5.77 5.24
N LEU A 215 -3.76 7.03 4.89
CA LEU A 215 -3.28 8.03 5.85
C LEU A 215 -4.29 8.28 6.97
N PHE A 216 -5.58 8.36 6.66
CA PHE A 216 -6.61 8.52 7.69
C PHE A 216 -6.71 7.30 8.62
N ALA A 217 -6.71 6.09 8.06
CA ALA A 217 -6.68 4.86 8.87
C ALA A 217 -5.42 4.81 9.76
N THR A 218 -4.29 5.30 9.26
CA THR A 218 -3.04 5.40 10.03
C THR A 218 -3.13 6.45 11.13
N LEU A 219 -3.72 7.62 10.84
CA LEU A 219 -3.96 8.69 11.81
C LEU A 219 -4.89 8.23 12.95
N GLU A 220 -5.97 7.51 12.61
CA GLU A 220 -6.90 6.89 13.55
C GLU A 220 -6.17 5.92 14.47
N GLY A 221 -5.43 4.98 13.87
CA GLY A 221 -4.70 3.97 14.63
C GLY A 221 -3.66 4.56 15.56
N ILE A 222 -2.89 5.57 15.11
CA ILE A 222 -1.86 6.18 15.96
C ILE A 222 -2.46 7.02 17.10
N GLY A 223 -3.61 7.69 16.88
CA GLY A 223 -4.32 8.44 17.93
C GLY A 223 -4.77 7.55 19.11
N MET A 224 -4.93 6.26 18.84
CA MET A 224 -5.34 5.24 19.81
C MET A 224 -4.20 4.66 20.65
N ILE A 225 -2.95 5.11 20.46
CA ILE A 225 -1.82 4.65 21.27
C ILE A 225 -2.09 4.84 22.77
N GLY A 226 -1.99 3.75 23.53
CA GLY A 226 -2.22 3.69 24.98
C GLY A 226 -3.69 3.71 25.42
N CYS A 227 -4.65 3.94 24.51
CA CYS A 227 -6.04 4.08 24.89
C CYS A 227 -6.69 2.71 25.17
N SER A 228 -7.08 2.45 26.42
CA SER A 228 -7.73 1.19 26.83
C SER A 228 -9.20 1.08 26.41
N GLN A 229 -9.80 2.18 25.97
CA GLN A 229 -11.17 2.26 25.50
C GLN A 229 -11.17 2.92 24.13
N PHE A 230 -11.96 2.39 23.18
CA PHE A 230 -12.13 3.03 21.88
C PHE A 230 -12.58 4.49 22.07
N ALA A 231 -11.81 5.41 21.49
CA ALA A 231 -12.14 6.82 21.44
C ALA A 231 -13.00 7.08 20.19
N ASN A 232 -13.79 8.16 20.19
CA ASN A 232 -14.38 8.67 18.96
C ASN A 232 -13.38 9.60 18.26
N PHE A 233 -13.59 9.86 16.96
CA PHE A 233 -12.75 10.74 16.14
C PHE A 233 -12.38 12.06 16.80
N THR A 234 -13.36 12.72 17.40
CA THR A 234 -13.16 13.97 18.09
C THR A 234 -12.16 13.81 19.24
N LYS A 235 -12.22 12.71 20.00
CA LYS A 235 -11.26 12.41 21.06
C LYS A 235 -9.89 12.01 20.51
N GLU A 236 -9.80 11.24 19.43
CA GLU A 236 -8.53 10.89 18.77
C GLU A 236 -7.80 12.13 18.25
N ASN A 237 -8.51 13.00 17.51
CA ASN A 237 -7.99 14.27 17.05
C ASN A 237 -7.51 15.13 18.22
N LYS A 238 -8.28 15.23 19.32
CA LYS A 238 -7.84 15.94 20.53
C LYS A 238 -6.55 15.36 21.12
N ARG A 239 -6.42 14.03 21.20
CA ARG A 239 -5.19 13.36 21.69
C ARG A 239 -3.99 13.74 20.83
N ILE A 240 -4.12 13.59 19.52
CA ILE A 240 -3.03 13.87 18.56
C ILE A 240 -2.64 15.35 18.62
N MET A 241 -3.62 16.24 18.50
CA MET A 241 -3.37 17.68 18.47
C MET A 241 -2.83 18.20 19.79
N ALA A 242 -3.25 17.65 20.94
CA ALA A 242 -2.72 18.04 22.24
C ALA A 242 -1.23 17.72 22.38
N VAL A 243 -0.79 16.54 21.93
CA VAL A 243 0.62 16.17 21.95
C VAL A 243 1.42 16.97 20.92
N ASN A 244 0.84 17.28 19.76
CA ASN A 244 1.49 18.01 18.67
C ASN A 244 1.46 19.54 18.82
N SER A 245 0.94 20.05 19.93
CA SER A 245 0.80 21.48 20.17
C SER A 245 1.58 21.93 21.40
N ASP A 246 2.18 23.11 21.29
CA ASP A 246 2.94 23.77 22.35
C ASP A 246 2.10 24.81 23.11
N ASN A 247 0.97 25.26 22.54
CA ASN A 247 0.09 26.28 23.12
C ASN A 247 -1.36 26.15 22.63
N GLN A 248 -2.29 26.80 23.35
CA GLN A 248 -3.73 26.74 23.10
C GLN A 248 -4.12 27.15 21.67
N LYS A 249 -3.54 28.22 21.14
CA LYS A 249 -3.87 28.72 19.80
C LYS A 249 -3.53 27.66 18.74
N LYS A 250 -2.35 27.06 18.81
CA LYS A 250 -1.90 26.02 17.87
C LYS A 250 -2.75 24.76 17.98
N TYR A 251 -3.13 24.40 19.22
CA TYR A 251 -4.04 23.28 19.48
C TYR A 251 -5.40 23.51 18.83
N GLU A 252 -6.00 24.68 19.02
CA GLU A 252 -7.30 25.04 18.43
C GLU A 252 -7.27 25.08 16.91
N GLU A 253 -6.26 25.73 16.31
CA GLU A 253 -6.10 25.83 14.86
C GLU A 253 -5.98 24.44 14.21
N LYS A 254 -5.15 23.56 14.78
CA LYS A 254 -5.00 22.20 14.27
C LYS A 254 -6.25 21.36 14.51
N LEU A 255 -6.88 21.48 15.68
CA LEU A 255 -8.06 20.71 16.02
C LEU A 255 -9.25 21.08 15.13
N ASP A 256 -9.50 22.36 14.84
CA ASP A 256 -10.55 22.79 13.92
C ASP A 256 -10.34 22.15 12.52
N VAL A 257 -9.11 22.21 12.00
CA VAL A 257 -8.78 21.65 10.68
C VAL A 257 -8.98 20.13 10.63
N PHE A 258 -8.52 19.40 11.64
CA PHE A 258 -8.64 17.94 11.66
C PHE A 258 -10.03 17.44 12.02
N CYS A 259 -10.80 18.16 12.83
CA CYS A 259 -12.23 17.90 12.99
C CYS A 259 -12.95 18.07 11.65
N PHE A 260 -12.64 19.12 10.88
CA PHE A 260 -13.19 19.26 9.53
C PHE A 260 -12.80 18.09 8.62
N TYR A 261 -11.53 17.66 8.61
CA TYR A 261 -11.13 16.52 7.78
C TYR A 261 -11.83 15.22 8.21
N SER A 262 -11.93 14.93 9.50
CA SER A 262 -12.51 13.69 10.02
C SER A 262 -14.04 13.66 9.95
N GLU A 263 -14.72 14.78 10.12
CA GLU A 263 -16.20 14.83 10.15
C GLU A 263 -16.79 15.04 8.76
N VAL A 264 -16.15 15.88 7.93
CA VAL A 264 -16.67 16.26 6.61
C VAL A 264 -15.97 15.46 5.51
N LEU A 265 -14.68 15.67 5.27
CA LEU A 265 -13.99 15.08 4.13
C LEU A 265 -13.96 13.55 4.19
N ARG A 266 -13.63 12.98 5.34
CA ARG A 266 -13.62 11.53 5.55
C ARG A 266 -15.00 10.92 5.31
N THR A 267 -16.07 11.56 5.78
CA THR A 267 -17.43 11.08 5.55
C THR A 267 -17.77 11.08 4.06
N LEU A 268 -17.48 12.19 3.36
CA LEU A 268 -17.70 12.30 1.92
C LEU A 268 -16.91 11.23 1.15
N VAL A 269 -15.65 11.04 1.51
CA VAL A 269 -14.68 10.24 0.76
C VAL A 269 -14.75 8.75 1.09
N LEU A 270 -14.82 8.39 2.38
CA LEU A 270 -14.83 7.00 2.86
C LEU A 270 -16.23 6.41 3.03
N HIS A 271 -17.21 7.21 3.46
CA HIS A 271 -18.58 6.70 3.72
C HIS A 271 -19.50 6.91 2.52
N GLN A 272 -19.35 8.04 1.82
CA GLN A 272 -20.17 8.41 0.67
C GLN A 272 -19.44 8.24 -0.67
N GLY A 273 -18.18 7.77 -0.66
CA GLY A 273 -17.46 7.32 -1.86
C GLY A 273 -17.08 8.41 -2.86
N HIS A 274 -17.16 9.67 -2.48
CA HIS A 274 -16.76 10.79 -3.34
C HIS A 274 -15.24 10.87 -3.53
N SER A 275 -14.82 11.34 -4.68
CA SER A 275 -13.40 11.64 -4.96
C SER A 275 -12.98 12.93 -4.28
N LEU A 276 -11.76 12.98 -3.74
CA LEU A 276 -11.17 14.23 -3.25
C LEU A 276 -11.13 15.33 -4.31
N LEU A 277 -10.96 14.95 -5.57
CA LEU A 277 -10.89 15.91 -6.68
C LEU A 277 -12.24 16.56 -7.01
N GLU A 278 -13.36 16.05 -6.49
CA GLU A 278 -14.66 16.72 -6.55
C GLU A 278 -14.73 17.95 -5.62
N PHE A 279 -13.86 18.00 -4.60
CA PHE A 279 -13.91 19.01 -3.54
C PHE A 279 -12.76 20.00 -3.59
N MET A 280 -11.62 19.61 -4.17
CA MET A 280 -10.39 20.40 -4.16
C MET A 280 -9.49 20.10 -5.36
N ASP A 281 -8.72 21.10 -5.77
CA ASP A 281 -7.68 20.92 -6.78
C ASP A 281 -6.55 20.01 -6.27
N ARG A 282 -5.79 19.42 -7.20
CA ARG A 282 -4.70 18.48 -6.88
C ARG A 282 -3.65 19.05 -5.96
N LYS A 283 -3.28 20.32 -6.14
CA LYS A 283 -2.29 20.99 -5.28
C LYS A 283 -2.77 21.04 -3.83
N SER A 284 -4.06 21.30 -3.64
CA SER A 284 -4.72 21.28 -2.35
C SER A 284 -4.84 19.85 -1.79
N THR A 285 -5.13 18.85 -2.64
CA THR A 285 -5.07 17.44 -2.25
C THR A 285 -3.69 17.03 -1.75
N PHE A 286 -2.61 17.35 -2.47
CA PHE A 286 -1.25 17.01 -2.04
C PHE A 286 -0.89 17.66 -0.71
N ARG A 287 -1.31 18.92 -0.49
CA ARG A 287 -1.13 19.60 0.80
C ARG A 287 -1.89 18.92 1.92
N LEU A 288 -3.13 18.51 1.68
CA LEU A 288 -3.93 17.74 2.64
C LEU A 288 -3.22 16.44 3.02
N LEU A 289 -2.76 15.65 2.04
CA LEU A 289 -2.05 14.39 2.28
C LEU A 289 -0.76 14.60 3.09
N MET A 290 0.04 15.62 2.72
CA MET A 290 1.26 15.97 3.45
C MET A 290 0.96 16.42 4.89
N ASN A 291 -0.11 17.20 5.10
CA ASN A 291 -0.50 17.65 6.44
C ASN A 291 -0.84 16.47 7.35
N ILE A 292 -1.64 15.51 6.87
CA ILE A 292 -2.00 14.31 7.63
C ILE A 292 -0.75 13.48 7.94
N PHE A 293 0.08 13.23 6.93
CA PHE A 293 1.35 12.52 7.09
C PHE A 293 2.21 13.17 8.18
N TRP A 294 2.40 14.48 8.15
CA TRP A 294 3.24 15.18 9.13
C TRP A 294 2.66 15.16 10.55
N GLU A 295 1.34 15.19 10.73
CA GLU A 295 0.77 15.05 12.08
C GLU A 295 1.00 13.65 12.65
N ILE A 296 0.93 12.58 11.83
CA ILE A 296 1.27 11.21 12.25
C ILE A 296 2.74 11.15 12.68
N ILE A 297 3.66 11.61 11.82
CA ILE A 297 5.10 11.56 12.07
C ILE A 297 5.48 12.41 13.30
N THR A 298 4.89 13.60 13.44
CA THR A 298 5.14 14.50 14.57
C THR A 298 4.62 13.90 15.89
N PHE A 299 3.45 13.27 15.85
CA PHE A 299 2.88 12.61 17.03
C PHE A 299 3.75 11.46 17.50
N ALA A 300 4.14 10.57 16.59
CA ALA A 300 5.08 9.47 16.88
C ALA A 300 6.39 9.99 17.48
N LYS A 301 6.99 11.02 16.86
CA LYS A 301 8.19 11.69 17.35
C LYS A 301 8.03 12.20 18.79
N ASN A 302 6.94 12.92 19.05
CA ASN A 302 6.68 13.50 20.36
C ASN A 302 6.47 12.43 21.43
N LEU A 303 5.76 11.34 21.11
CA LEU A 303 5.60 10.21 22.04
C LEU A 303 6.94 9.53 22.35
N ILE A 304 7.75 9.24 21.34
CA ILE A 304 9.07 8.60 21.53
C ILE A 304 9.97 9.47 22.41
N ASN A 305 9.98 10.79 22.16
CA ASN A 305 10.78 11.76 22.91
C ASN A 305 10.38 11.91 24.39
N THR A 306 9.19 11.43 24.80
CA THR A 306 8.82 11.40 26.23
C THR A 306 9.70 10.45 27.05
N GLY A 307 10.34 9.46 26.41
CA GLY A 307 11.09 8.41 27.09
C GLY A 307 10.20 7.42 27.86
N ILE A 308 8.88 7.42 27.64
CA ILE A 308 7.93 6.47 28.26
C ILE A 308 7.93 5.16 27.48
N TYR A 309 7.91 4.03 28.19
CA TYR A 309 8.08 2.69 27.62
C TYR A 309 6.81 1.82 27.60
N THR A 310 5.77 2.17 28.36
CA THR A 310 4.55 1.35 28.48
C THR A 310 3.33 2.07 27.91
N LEU A 311 2.37 1.29 27.39
CA LEU A 311 1.11 1.84 26.86
C LEU A 311 0.21 2.47 27.95
N CYS A 312 0.33 2.01 29.19
CA CYS A 312 -0.43 2.59 30.30
C CYS A 312 0.07 4.00 30.64
N ASP A 313 1.39 4.14 30.77
CA ASP A 313 2.01 5.41 31.15
C ASP A 313 1.89 6.45 30.03
N ILE A 314 2.02 6.03 28.76
CA ILE A 314 1.89 6.96 27.63
C ILE A 314 0.45 7.50 27.54
N ASN A 315 -0.55 6.69 27.90
CA ASN A 315 -1.93 7.13 27.94
C ASN A 315 -2.17 8.18 29.03
N MET A 316 -1.58 7.98 30.22
CA MET A 316 -1.64 8.99 31.29
C MET A 316 -1.03 10.31 30.83
N TYR A 317 0.15 10.27 30.21
CA TYR A 317 0.80 11.45 29.64
C TYR A 317 -0.06 12.17 28.59
N ILE A 318 -0.69 11.43 27.67
CA ILE A 318 -1.56 12.02 26.64
C ILE A 318 -2.78 12.69 27.27
N GLU A 319 -3.44 12.03 28.23
CA GLU A 319 -4.62 12.60 28.91
C GLU A 319 -4.24 13.84 29.74
N GLU A 320 -3.07 13.86 30.40
CA GLU A 320 -2.53 15.06 31.06
C GLU A 320 -2.29 16.20 30.08
N LYS A 321 -1.71 15.90 28.91
CA LYS A 321 -1.53 16.89 27.83
C LYS A 321 -2.86 17.44 27.34
N MET A 322 -3.86 16.60 27.11
CA MET A 322 -5.19 17.05 26.71
C MET A 322 -5.81 17.99 27.75
N ASN A 323 -5.72 17.63 29.03
CA ASN A 323 -6.26 18.42 30.14
C ASN A 323 -5.52 19.75 30.36
N SER A 324 -4.34 19.94 29.74
CA SER A 324 -3.61 21.21 29.79
C SER A 324 -4.17 22.29 28.86
N PHE A 325 -5.04 21.90 27.92
CA PHE A 325 -5.73 22.82 27.01
C PHE A 325 -7.17 23.09 27.49
N SER A 326 -7.65 24.31 27.28
CA SER A 326 -9.06 24.64 27.56
C SER A 326 -10.02 23.99 26.58
N ASP A 327 -11.27 23.82 27.00
CA ASP A 327 -12.33 23.29 26.15
C ASP A 327 -12.43 24.06 24.84
N HIS A 328 -12.30 23.33 23.74
CA HIS A 328 -12.33 23.87 22.39
C HIS A 328 -13.75 24.29 22.02
N ILE A 329 -13.93 25.57 21.65
CA ILE A 329 -15.14 26.08 21.03
C ILE A 329 -14.88 26.14 19.54
N SER A 330 -15.42 25.17 18.78
CA SER A 330 -15.17 25.11 17.34
C SER A 330 -15.67 26.37 16.65
N SER A 331 -14.82 26.92 15.79
CA SER A 331 -15.09 28.12 15.00
C SER A 331 -15.49 27.82 13.55
N ILE A 332 -15.63 26.53 13.20
CA ILE A 332 -15.85 26.09 11.82
C ILE A 332 -17.22 26.56 11.34
N ASN A 333 -17.21 27.57 10.47
CA ASN A 333 -18.39 28.02 9.74
C ASN A 333 -18.58 27.09 8.53
N THR A 334 -19.44 26.08 8.66
CA THR A 334 -19.68 25.04 7.66
C THR A 334 -20.55 25.55 6.51
N SER A 335 -20.02 26.45 5.68
CA SER A 335 -20.56 26.71 4.35
C SER A 335 -19.57 26.17 3.32
N PHE A 336 -19.74 24.89 2.94
CA PHE A 336 -19.04 24.34 1.80
C PHE A 336 -19.78 24.77 0.54
N VAL A 337 -19.11 25.52 -0.33
CA VAL A 337 -19.55 25.65 -1.71
C VAL A 337 -18.92 24.47 -2.42
N LEU A 338 -19.74 23.50 -2.83
CA LEU A 338 -19.35 22.57 -3.87
C LEU A 338 -18.75 23.42 -4.98
N LYS A 339 -17.46 23.26 -5.26
CA LYS A 339 -16.97 23.56 -6.60
C LYS A 339 -17.54 22.48 -7.51
N ASN A 340 -18.87 22.44 -7.65
CA ASN A 340 -19.53 21.85 -8.80
C ASN A 340 -19.28 22.79 -9.98
N GLU A 341 -18.01 22.96 -10.30
CA GLU A 341 -17.61 22.49 -11.61
C GLU A 341 -16.92 21.15 -11.26
N GLU A 342 -17.68 20.06 -11.06
CA GLU A 342 -17.60 19.05 -12.12
C GLU A 342 -17.24 19.82 -13.39
N LYS A 343 -15.98 19.72 -13.82
CA LYS A 343 -15.73 19.84 -15.25
C LYS A 343 -16.46 18.63 -15.84
N GLY A 344 -17.80 18.71 -15.80
CA GLY A 344 -18.80 17.89 -16.42
C GLY A 344 -18.66 18.33 -17.85
N ILE A 345 -17.76 17.62 -18.49
CA ILE A 345 -17.47 17.73 -19.88
C ILE A 345 -18.75 17.32 -20.59
N GLU A 346 -19.55 18.30 -21.03
CA GLU A 346 -20.44 18.07 -22.16
C GLU A 346 -19.54 17.69 -23.35
N GLY A 347 -19.47 16.41 -23.66
CA GLY A 347 -18.61 15.87 -24.72
C GLY A 347 -18.94 14.43 -25.06
N ASP A 348 -18.61 14.02 -26.29
CA ASP A 348 -18.81 12.67 -26.79
C ASP A 348 -18.02 11.63 -25.98
N ARG A 349 -18.50 10.37 -25.96
CA ARG A 349 -18.00 9.32 -25.06
C ARG A 349 -16.72 8.69 -25.59
N ASP A 350 -15.59 9.11 -25.06
CA ASP A 350 -14.29 8.48 -25.33
C ASP A 350 -14.18 7.09 -24.70
N VAL A 351 -13.38 6.24 -25.35
CA VAL A 351 -13.11 4.88 -24.89
C VAL A 351 -11.61 4.73 -24.66
N PHE A 352 -11.25 4.39 -23.44
CA PHE A 352 -9.87 4.16 -23.01
C PHE A 352 -9.54 2.67 -23.17
N VAL A 353 -8.36 2.37 -23.68
CA VAL A 353 -7.85 1.01 -23.89
C VAL A 353 -6.55 0.85 -23.11
N PHE A 354 -6.53 -0.09 -22.16
CA PHE A 354 -5.37 -0.35 -21.31
C PHE A 354 -4.92 -1.81 -21.40
N PRO A 355 -3.60 -2.08 -21.50
CA PRO A 355 -3.04 -3.43 -21.39
C PRO A 355 -3.23 -4.02 -20.00
N ILE A 356 -3.35 -5.36 -19.95
CA ILE A 356 -3.24 -6.16 -18.73
C ILE A 356 -2.30 -7.32 -19.03
N GLU A 357 -1.08 -7.27 -18.48
CA GLU A 357 -0.09 -8.34 -18.62
C GLU A 357 -0.54 -9.61 -17.89
N ASN A 358 -0.13 -10.77 -18.41
CA ASN A 358 -0.37 -12.11 -17.86
C ASN A 358 -1.84 -12.53 -17.71
N LEU A 359 -2.82 -11.69 -18.05
CA LEU A 359 -4.24 -12.07 -18.03
C LEU A 359 -4.58 -12.90 -19.26
N VAL A 360 -5.02 -14.15 -19.05
CA VAL A 360 -5.43 -15.06 -20.11
C VAL A 360 -6.90 -15.40 -19.94
N LEU A 361 -7.68 -15.12 -20.98
CA LEU A 361 -9.11 -15.36 -21.07
C LEU A 361 -9.48 -15.97 -22.42
N ASN A 362 -10.51 -16.80 -22.43
CA ASN A 362 -10.97 -17.48 -23.66
C ASN A 362 -12.03 -16.67 -24.42
N LYS A 363 -12.71 -15.73 -23.77
CA LYS A 363 -13.78 -14.90 -24.34
C LYS A 363 -13.81 -13.53 -23.66
N SER A 364 -14.41 -12.55 -24.32
CA SER A 364 -14.59 -11.22 -23.75
C SER A 364 -15.52 -11.22 -22.53
N ILE A 365 -15.21 -10.41 -21.52
CA ILE A 365 -15.98 -10.31 -20.27
C ILE A 365 -16.37 -8.86 -20.01
N LYS A 366 -17.66 -8.62 -19.74
CA LYS A 366 -18.18 -7.31 -19.38
C LYS A 366 -18.39 -7.21 -17.87
N LEU A 367 -17.78 -6.22 -17.23
CA LEU A 367 -17.93 -5.92 -15.80
C LEU A 367 -18.36 -4.46 -15.64
N GLY A 368 -19.65 -4.21 -15.42
CA GLY A 368 -20.17 -2.84 -15.37
C GLY A 368 -19.84 -2.04 -16.65
N LYS A 369 -19.08 -0.94 -16.50
CA LYS A 369 -18.65 -0.08 -17.61
C LYS A 369 -17.40 -0.56 -18.35
N ILE A 370 -16.71 -1.59 -17.86
CA ILE A 370 -15.51 -2.13 -18.54
C ILE A 370 -15.81 -3.38 -19.37
N LEU A 371 -15.05 -3.55 -20.44
CA LEU A 371 -15.00 -4.74 -21.27
C LEU A 371 -13.57 -5.24 -21.36
N ILE A 372 -13.34 -6.50 -20.99
CA ILE A 372 -12.04 -7.15 -21.12
C ILE A 372 -12.08 -7.98 -22.41
N ILE A 373 -11.07 -7.85 -23.25
CA ILE A 373 -10.91 -8.61 -24.49
C ILE A 373 -9.64 -9.47 -24.45
N PRO A 374 -9.69 -10.70 -24.99
CA PRO A 374 -8.56 -11.61 -24.97
C PRO A 374 -7.42 -11.17 -25.89
N THR A 375 -6.27 -11.83 -25.74
CA THR A 375 -5.15 -11.68 -26.68
C THR A 375 -5.57 -12.10 -28.08
N GLY A 376 -5.17 -11.34 -29.10
CA GLY A 376 -5.48 -11.60 -30.52
C GLY A 376 -6.91 -11.28 -30.96
N PHE A 377 -7.79 -10.85 -30.04
CA PHE A 377 -9.18 -10.51 -30.32
C PHE A 377 -9.34 -9.47 -31.44
N LEU A 378 -8.50 -8.42 -31.44
CA LEU A 378 -8.61 -7.35 -32.45
C LEU A 378 -8.24 -7.85 -33.86
N ASP A 379 -7.34 -8.83 -33.97
CA ASP A 379 -7.02 -9.49 -35.25
C ASP A 379 -8.24 -10.26 -35.77
N GLU A 380 -8.91 -11.02 -34.91
CA GLU A 380 -10.16 -11.73 -35.25
C GLU A 380 -11.28 -10.76 -35.67
N CYS A 381 -11.49 -9.68 -34.92
CA CYS A 381 -12.48 -8.66 -35.26
C CYS A 381 -12.21 -7.98 -36.61
N SER A 382 -10.93 -7.79 -36.97
CA SER A 382 -10.57 -7.23 -38.27
C SER A 382 -11.00 -8.13 -39.45
N GLN A 383 -11.07 -9.45 -39.21
CA GLN A 383 -11.41 -10.47 -40.20
C GLN A 383 -12.92 -10.79 -40.24
N GLU A 384 -13.62 -10.73 -39.09
CA GLU A 384 -15.03 -11.11 -38.94
C GLU A 384 -15.88 -10.00 -38.26
N LYS A 385 -15.93 -8.79 -38.85
CA LYS A 385 -16.62 -7.62 -38.26
C LYS A 385 -18.07 -7.87 -37.81
N ASP A 386 -18.85 -8.62 -38.60
CA ASP A 386 -20.28 -8.85 -38.35
C ASP A 386 -20.57 -9.68 -37.08
N LYS A 387 -19.58 -10.43 -36.58
CA LYS A 387 -19.72 -11.32 -35.41
C LYS A 387 -19.75 -10.58 -34.07
N TYR A 388 -19.33 -9.30 -34.06
CA TYR A 388 -19.10 -8.54 -32.84
C TYR A 388 -19.99 -7.28 -32.72
N SER A 389 -21.12 -7.24 -33.46
CA SER A 389 -22.07 -6.11 -33.48
C SER A 389 -22.70 -5.76 -32.11
N GLY A 390 -22.53 -6.59 -31.08
CA GLY A 390 -22.98 -6.30 -29.71
C GLY A 390 -22.03 -5.42 -28.89
N LEU A 391 -20.89 -5.01 -29.45
CA LEU A 391 -19.83 -4.24 -28.76
C LEU A 391 -19.65 -2.82 -29.32
N GLU A 392 -20.62 -2.33 -30.11
CA GLU A 392 -20.62 -0.98 -30.71
C GLU A 392 -20.40 0.13 -29.67
N ASP A 393 -20.89 -0.08 -28.46
CA ASP A 393 -20.73 0.83 -27.32
C ASP A 393 -19.28 1.12 -26.91
N TYR A 394 -18.33 0.29 -27.36
CA TYR A 394 -16.90 0.38 -27.09
C TYR A 394 -16.07 0.74 -28.34
N CYS A 395 -16.71 1.07 -29.47
CA CYS A 395 -16.06 1.54 -30.71
C CYS A 395 -14.94 0.61 -31.23
N ILE A 396 -15.04 -0.70 -30.99
CA ILE A 396 -13.98 -1.67 -31.34
C ILE A 396 -13.69 -1.69 -32.85
N ASP A 397 -14.73 -1.54 -33.65
CA ASP A 397 -14.67 -1.47 -35.12
C ASP A 397 -13.83 -0.29 -35.63
N LYS A 398 -13.68 0.74 -34.81
CA LYS A 398 -12.89 1.94 -35.06
C LYS A 398 -11.46 1.86 -34.49
N MET A 399 -11.17 0.88 -33.64
CA MET A 399 -9.89 0.69 -32.95
C MET A 399 -8.99 -0.38 -33.60
N LEU A 400 -9.11 -0.61 -34.91
CA LEU A 400 -8.39 -1.66 -35.63
C LEU A 400 -7.03 -1.20 -36.21
N GLY A 401 -6.32 -0.34 -35.49
CA GLY A 401 -4.97 0.11 -35.90
C GLY A 401 -3.91 -0.99 -35.74
N ASP A 402 -2.95 -1.06 -36.66
CA ASP A 402 -1.91 -2.10 -36.69
C ASP A 402 -1.12 -2.21 -35.37
N ASP A 403 -0.79 -1.09 -34.72
CA ASP A 403 -0.05 -1.06 -33.45
C ASP A 403 -0.86 -1.68 -32.30
N LEU A 404 -2.16 -1.38 -32.24
CA LEU A 404 -3.07 -1.91 -31.22
C LEU A 404 -3.31 -3.41 -31.42
N ILE A 405 -3.49 -3.84 -32.67
CA ILE A 405 -3.62 -5.26 -33.04
C ILE A 405 -2.34 -6.01 -32.66
N ARG A 406 -1.17 -5.43 -32.96
CA ARG A 406 0.11 -6.03 -32.60
C ARG A 406 0.26 -6.18 -31.09
N GLN A 407 0.00 -5.14 -30.32
CA GLN A 407 0.09 -5.22 -28.86
C GLN A 407 -0.94 -6.19 -28.27
N ASN A 408 -2.16 -6.25 -28.80
CA ASN A 408 -3.18 -7.21 -28.36
C ASN A 408 -2.77 -8.68 -28.60
N LYS A 409 -1.85 -8.97 -29.52
CA LYS A 409 -1.34 -10.35 -29.68
C LYS A 409 -0.57 -10.83 -28.45
N ASP A 410 0.03 -9.89 -27.72
CA ASP A 410 0.91 -10.19 -26.59
C ASP A 410 0.19 -10.01 -25.24
N VAL A 411 -0.82 -9.14 -25.15
CA VAL A 411 -1.54 -8.83 -23.90
C VAL A 411 -3.05 -8.70 -24.07
N ALA A 412 -3.78 -9.04 -23.01
CA ALA A 412 -5.21 -8.73 -22.93
C ALA A 412 -5.41 -7.21 -22.82
N PHE A 413 -6.57 -6.74 -23.28
CA PHE A 413 -6.96 -5.34 -23.12
C PHE A 413 -8.21 -5.21 -22.27
N VAL A 414 -8.28 -4.10 -21.53
CA VAL A 414 -9.50 -3.61 -20.91
C VAL A 414 -9.90 -2.29 -21.54
N LEU A 415 -11.14 -2.24 -21.99
CA LEU A 415 -11.79 -1.07 -22.56
C LEU A 415 -12.68 -0.45 -21.50
N PHE A 416 -12.52 0.84 -21.28
CA PHE A 416 -13.26 1.61 -20.29
C PHE A 416 -13.96 2.77 -20.98
N LYS A 417 -15.28 2.81 -20.83
CA LYS A 417 -16.12 3.90 -21.33
C LYS A 417 -16.13 5.02 -20.30
N GLY A 418 -15.54 6.16 -20.66
CA GLY A 418 -15.46 7.35 -19.82
C GLY A 418 -16.15 8.54 -20.47
N GLU A 419 -16.64 9.47 -19.67
CA GLU A 419 -17.03 10.81 -20.14
C GLU A 419 -15.81 11.72 -19.91
N TYR A 420 -14.95 11.89 -20.92
CA TYR A 420 -13.73 12.68 -20.76
C TYR A 420 -13.30 13.41 -22.04
N GLN A 421 -12.52 14.49 -21.86
CA GLN A 421 -11.86 15.24 -22.93
C GLN A 421 -10.40 15.48 -22.52
N MET A 422 -9.47 14.97 -23.34
CA MET A 422 -8.01 15.12 -23.17
C MET A 422 -7.54 16.59 -23.13
N ASN A 423 -8.33 17.53 -23.65
CA ASN A 423 -7.95 18.93 -23.90
C ASN A 423 -7.82 19.80 -22.63
N GLN A 424 -7.79 19.22 -21.42
CA GLN A 424 -7.86 19.94 -20.15
C GLN A 424 -6.67 19.72 -19.20
N PHE A 425 -5.61 19.02 -19.60
CA PHE A 425 -4.43 18.85 -18.74
C PHE A 425 -3.48 20.05 -18.82
N ASP A 426 -3.33 20.75 -17.70
CA ASP A 426 -2.44 21.91 -17.60
C ASP A 426 -0.94 21.50 -17.62
N THR A 427 -0.61 20.24 -17.27
CA THR A 427 0.77 19.72 -17.21
C THR A 427 0.88 18.20 -17.50
N THR A 428 2.08 17.70 -17.79
CA THR A 428 2.36 16.24 -17.96
C THR A 428 2.15 15.43 -16.67
N ILE A 429 2.45 16.02 -15.51
CA ILE A 429 2.20 15.36 -14.21
C ILE A 429 0.71 15.17 -14.00
N ASP A 430 -0.08 16.14 -14.47
CA ASP A 430 -1.53 16.08 -14.38
C ASP A 430 -2.13 14.97 -15.24
N SER A 431 -1.61 14.75 -16.45
CA SER A 431 -2.01 13.60 -17.27
C SER A 431 -1.60 12.28 -16.63
N TRP A 432 -0.40 12.19 -16.04
CA TRP A 432 0.07 10.96 -15.40
C TRP A 432 -0.78 10.53 -14.20
N GLN A 433 -1.07 11.46 -13.29
CA GLN A 433 -1.94 11.16 -12.15
C GLN A 433 -3.34 10.76 -12.60
N TYR A 434 -3.84 11.37 -13.68
CA TYR A 434 -5.15 11.04 -14.22
C TYR A 434 -5.21 9.59 -14.73
N ILE A 435 -4.18 9.16 -15.47
CA ILE A 435 -4.07 7.78 -15.95
C ILE A 435 -4.03 6.80 -14.76
N ASP A 436 -3.29 7.11 -13.70
CA ASP A 436 -3.25 6.30 -12.48
C ASP A 436 -4.62 6.21 -11.79
N ASP A 437 -5.39 7.30 -11.79
CA ASP A 437 -6.72 7.32 -11.18
C ASP A 437 -7.71 6.43 -11.97
N ILE A 438 -7.70 6.49 -13.32
CA ILE A 438 -8.52 5.59 -14.16
C ILE A 438 -8.06 4.14 -13.99
N CYS A 439 -6.76 3.87 -14.11
CA CYS A 439 -6.22 2.52 -13.98
C CYS A 439 -6.55 1.94 -12.60
N GLY A 440 -6.48 2.75 -11.54
CA GLY A 440 -6.90 2.38 -10.19
C GLY A 440 -8.40 2.07 -10.08
N GLU A 441 -9.26 2.84 -10.76
CA GLU A 441 -10.69 2.55 -10.82
C GLU A 441 -10.96 1.21 -11.53
N ILE A 442 -10.37 1.00 -12.71
CA ILE A 442 -10.49 -0.24 -13.47
C ILE A 442 -9.95 -1.42 -12.65
N GLN A 443 -8.80 -1.27 -12.00
CA GLN A 443 -8.21 -2.30 -11.14
C GLN A 443 -9.18 -2.70 -10.02
N ASN A 444 -9.92 -1.76 -9.43
CA ASN A 444 -10.95 -2.06 -8.44
C ASN A 444 -12.15 -2.79 -9.06
N MET A 445 -12.51 -2.52 -10.32
CA MET A 445 -13.58 -3.23 -11.04
C MET A 445 -13.21 -4.67 -11.41
N LEU A 446 -11.92 -4.99 -11.46
CA LEU A 446 -11.42 -6.34 -11.72
C LEU A 446 -11.36 -7.22 -10.46
N VAL A 447 -11.59 -6.65 -9.26
CA VAL A 447 -11.66 -7.39 -7.99
C VAL A 447 -12.55 -8.64 -8.00
N PRO A 448 -13.73 -8.66 -8.66
CA PRO A 448 -14.56 -9.86 -8.74
C PRO A 448 -13.86 -11.07 -9.37
N LEU A 449 -12.81 -10.87 -10.16
CA LEU A 449 -12.11 -11.94 -10.88
C LEU A 449 -11.23 -12.82 -9.98
N PHE A 450 -10.99 -12.43 -8.72
CA PHE A 450 -10.11 -13.17 -7.83
C PHE A 450 -10.61 -13.31 -6.39
N ILE A 451 -11.63 -12.54 -5.96
CA ILE A 451 -12.34 -12.81 -4.69
C ILE A 451 -13.35 -13.95 -4.90
N GLU A 452 -12.86 -15.11 -5.31
CA GLU A 452 -13.66 -16.33 -5.38
C GLU A 452 -13.57 -17.10 -4.07
N LYS A 453 -14.61 -17.88 -3.78
CA LYS A 453 -14.74 -18.65 -2.54
C LYS A 453 -13.54 -19.56 -2.29
N ASP A 454 -13.09 -20.28 -3.32
CA ASP A 454 -11.99 -21.24 -3.23
C ASP A 454 -10.65 -20.67 -3.72
N ALA A 455 -10.60 -19.39 -4.11
CA ALA A 455 -9.35 -18.74 -4.47
C ALA A 455 -8.46 -18.62 -3.24
N LEU A 456 -7.37 -19.38 -3.23
CA LEU A 456 -6.31 -19.17 -2.28
C LEU A 456 -5.65 -17.82 -2.61
N PRO A 457 -5.26 -17.02 -1.60
CA PRO A 457 -4.30 -15.93 -1.76
C PRO A 457 -2.93 -16.55 -2.07
N THR A 458 -2.81 -17.16 -3.25
CA THR A 458 -1.57 -17.74 -3.72
C THR A 458 -0.87 -16.68 -4.53
N ARG A 459 0.43 -16.55 -4.27
CA ARG A 459 1.31 -15.61 -4.96
C ARG A 459 1.23 -15.77 -6.49
N ASN A 460 0.84 -16.94 -7.00
CA ASN A 460 0.79 -17.23 -8.44
C ASN A 460 -0.55 -16.87 -9.12
N ASN A 461 -1.54 -16.32 -8.40
CA ASN A 461 -2.90 -16.15 -8.91
C ASN A 461 -3.35 -14.68 -8.99
N CYS A 462 -2.59 -13.83 -9.68
CA CYS A 462 -3.04 -12.47 -10.05
C CYS A 462 -2.54 -12.09 -11.45
N PHE A 463 -3.24 -11.16 -12.10
CA PHE A 463 -2.81 -10.55 -13.36
C PHE A 463 -2.04 -9.24 -13.12
N GLY A 464 -1.33 -8.78 -14.16
CA GLY A 464 -0.56 -7.55 -14.15
C GLY A 464 -1.43 -6.31 -13.92
N ALA A 465 -0.82 -5.23 -13.44
CA ALA A 465 -1.61 -4.06 -13.09
C ALA A 465 -2.11 -3.32 -14.34
N VAL A 466 -3.34 -2.78 -14.25
CA VAL A 466 -4.01 -2.19 -15.41
C VAL A 466 -3.18 -1.05 -16.01
N GLY A 467 -3.00 -1.08 -17.33
CA GLY A 467 -2.30 -0.03 -18.07
C GLY A 467 -0.80 -0.08 -17.94
N VAL A 468 -0.21 -1.00 -17.17
CA VAL A 468 1.25 -1.14 -17.08
C VAL A 468 1.73 -2.17 -18.09
N TYR A 469 2.68 -1.78 -18.93
CA TYR A 469 3.32 -2.64 -19.91
C TYR A 469 4.81 -2.30 -19.96
N ASN A 470 5.69 -3.30 -19.75
CA ASN A 470 7.15 -3.11 -19.73
C ASN A 470 7.66 -1.94 -18.85
N GLY A 471 7.21 -1.81 -17.60
CA GLY A 471 7.71 -0.70 -16.74
C GLY A 471 6.88 0.59 -16.81
N ILE A 472 6.03 0.74 -17.82
CA ILE A 472 5.43 2.04 -18.16
C ILE A 472 3.91 1.93 -18.08
N ARG A 473 3.28 2.81 -17.31
CA ARG A 473 1.83 2.96 -17.34
C ARG A 473 1.43 3.81 -18.54
N GLY A 474 0.44 3.36 -19.28
CA GLY A 474 -0.05 4.03 -20.47
C GLY A 474 -1.10 3.18 -21.19
N GLY A 475 -1.59 3.69 -22.31
CA GLY A 475 -2.64 3.06 -23.08
C GLY A 475 -3.01 3.91 -24.27
N PHE A 476 -4.26 3.77 -24.70
CA PHE A 476 -4.79 4.51 -25.83
C PHE A 476 -6.17 5.07 -25.51
N ILE A 477 -6.53 6.14 -26.19
CA ILE A 477 -7.85 6.73 -26.16
C ILE A 477 -8.36 6.76 -27.59
N TYR A 478 -9.57 6.28 -27.79
CA TYR A 478 -10.35 6.62 -28.95
C TYR A 478 -11.09 7.93 -28.68
N ASP A 479 -10.64 8.99 -29.34
CA ASP A 479 -11.28 10.31 -29.30
C ASP A 479 -12.44 10.30 -30.28
N SER A 480 -13.65 10.30 -29.72
CA SER A 480 -14.88 10.20 -30.49
C SER A 480 -15.21 11.48 -31.26
N ALA A 481 -14.68 12.63 -30.86
CA ALA A 481 -14.90 13.91 -31.52
C ALA A 481 -14.05 14.06 -32.80
N TYR A 482 -12.83 13.50 -32.79
CA TYR A 482 -11.92 13.53 -33.94
C TYR A 482 -11.84 12.22 -34.72
N ASP A 483 -12.52 11.17 -34.24
CA ASP A 483 -12.52 9.82 -34.83
C ASP A 483 -11.09 9.25 -34.97
N GLU A 484 -10.25 9.48 -33.94
CA GLU A 484 -8.84 9.11 -33.95
C GLU A 484 -8.39 8.38 -32.68
N MET A 485 -7.28 7.64 -32.81
CA MET A 485 -6.63 6.96 -31.69
C MET A 485 -5.42 7.75 -31.22
N VAL A 486 -5.38 8.07 -29.93
CA VAL A 486 -4.30 8.83 -29.30
C VAL A 486 -3.62 7.95 -28.25
N SER A 487 -2.29 7.85 -28.29
CA SER A 487 -1.52 7.19 -27.24
C SER A 487 -1.41 8.08 -26.01
N ILE A 488 -1.60 7.49 -24.84
CA ILE A 488 -1.49 8.17 -23.55
C ILE A 488 -0.34 7.56 -22.77
N CYS A 489 0.59 8.41 -22.35
CA CYS A 489 1.75 8.02 -21.56
C CYS A 489 1.54 8.44 -20.11
N GLY A 490 1.80 7.52 -19.18
CA GLY A 490 1.71 7.69 -17.73
C GLY A 490 3.07 7.59 -17.04
N ARG A 491 3.07 7.18 -15.77
CA ARG A 491 4.28 7.06 -14.95
C ARG A 491 5.12 5.83 -15.30
N VAL A 492 6.40 5.91 -14.96
CA VAL A 492 7.31 4.77 -14.91
C VAL A 492 7.25 4.14 -13.52
N TYR A 493 7.22 2.82 -13.48
CA TYR A 493 7.15 2.03 -12.27
C TYR A 493 8.47 1.30 -12.03
N SER A 494 8.98 1.43 -10.81
CA SER A 494 10.21 0.77 -10.36
C SER A 494 9.99 -0.68 -9.97
N LEU A 495 8.76 -1.04 -9.64
CA LEU A 495 8.33 -2.39 -9.27
C LEU A 495 6.90 -2.58 -9.79
N ILE A 496 6.62 -3.73 -10.40
CA ILE A 496 5.34 -4.03 -11.04
C ILE A 496 4.83 -5.40 -10.64
N ASN A 497 3.49 -5.49 -10.61
CA ASN A 497 2.70 -6.71 -10.62
C ASN A 497 3.14 -7.69 -11.71
N SER A 498 4.17 -8.49 -11.44
CA SER A 498 4.67 -9.48 -12.38
C SER A 498 4.73 -10.85 -11.70
N THR A 499 3.83 -11.71 -12.16
CA THR A 499 3.93 -13.15 -11.99
C THR A 499 4.52 -13.70 -13.29
N GLU A 500 5.50 -14.59 -13.25
CA GLU A 500 5.95 -15.27 -14.50
C GLU A 500 4.86 -16.20 -15.06
N SER A 501 3.91 -16.59 -14.21
CA SER A 501 2.80 -17.46 -14.57
C SER A 501 1.63 -16.67 -15.17
N PRO A 502 0.98 -17.19 -16.23
CA PRO A 502 -0.27 -16.62 -16.73
C PRO A 502 -1.39 -16.79 -15.69
N PHE A 503 -2.18 -15.74 -15.49
CA PHE A 503 -3.43 -15.77 -14.76
C PHE A 503 -4.52 -16.33 -15.67
N LEU A 504 -4.88 -17.60 -15.44
CA LEU A 504 -5.95 -18.28 -16.16
C LEU A 504 -7.29 -17.99 -15.48
N LEU A 505 -8.12 -17.20 -16.13
CA LEU A 505 -9.46 -16.92 -15.62
C LEU A 505 -10.44 -18.04 -16.00
N ASP A 506 -11.17 -18.53 -15.00
CA ASP A 506 -12.31 -19.44 -15.18
C ASP A 506 -13.61 -18.65 -15.12
N ASP A 507 -14.07 -18.17 -16.27
CA ASP A 507 -15.24 -17.29 -16.39
C ASP A 507 -16.53 -17.88 -15.80
N GLU A 508 -16.62 -19.20 -15.61
CA GLU A 508 -17.77 -19.85 -14.99
C GLU A 508 -17.85 -19.65 -13.47
N LYS A 509 -16.74 -19.28 -12.82
CA LYS A 509 -16.65 -19.12 -11.37
C LYS A 509 -16.84 -17.69 -10.87
N VAL A 510 -16.91 -16.71 -11.77
CA VAL A 510 -17.04 -15.30 -11.39
C VAL A 510 -18.41 -15.04 -10.74
N ASP A 511 -18.37 -14.56 -9.50
CA ASP A 511 -19.56 -14.37 -8.67
C ASP A 511 -20.35 -13.12 -9.08
N LYS A 512 -21.52 -13.33 -9.70
CA LYS A 512 -22.38 -12.26 -10.21
C LYS A 512 -22.85 -11.27 -9.13
N GLU A 513 -23.02 -11.71 -7.89
CA GLU A 513 -23.39 -10.81 -6.79
C GLU A 513 -22.21 -9.91 -6.42
N ILE A 514 -20.98 -10.42 -6.44
CA ILE A 514 -19.77 -9.61 -6.22
C ILE A 514 -19.60 -8.61 -7.36
N ILE A 515 -19.82 -9.01 -8.62
CA ILE A 515 -19.83 -8.08 -9.76
C ILE A 515 -20.83 -6.96 -9.53
N ASP A 516 -22.07 -7.29 -9.13
CA ASP A 516 -23.10 -6.26 -8.88
C ASP A 516 -22.66 -5.31 -7.76
N ILE A 517 -22.09 -5.80 -6.66
CA ILE A 517 -21.65 -4.93 -5.56
C ILE A 517 -20.53 -3.97 -5.99
N ILE A 518 -19.55 -4.46 -6.75
CA ILE A 518 -18.34 -3.68 -7.09
C ILE A 518 -18.57 -2.75 -8.29
N CYS A 519 -19.30 -3.25 -9.30
CA CYS A 519 -19.43 -2.63 -10.62
C CYS A 519 -20.82 -2.02 -10.89
N SER A 520 -21.76 -2.05 -9.93
CA SER A 520 -23.10 -1.47 -10.13
C SER A 520 -23.06 0.05 -10.24
N GLU A 521 -23.73 0.54 -11.29
CA GLU A 521 -24.07 1.96 -11.43
C GLU A 521 -25.43 2.29 -10.81
N LYS A 522 -26.21 1.28 -10.42
CA LYS A 522 -27.58 1.43 -9.90
C LYS A 522 -27.62 1.85 -8.43
N ARG A 523 -26.63 1.42 -7.64
CA ARG A 523 -26.56 1.68 -6.20
C ARG A 523 -25.27 2.38 -5.82
N LYS A 524 -25.40 3.66 -5.46
CA LYS A 524 -24.31 4.53 -4.96
C LYS A 524 -24.61 5.06 -3.55
N ASP A 525 -25.45 4.37 -2.80
CA ASP A 525 -25.79 4.71 -1.42
C ASP A 525 -24.73 4.25 -0.41
N GLU A 526 -24.82 4.73 0.83
CA GLU A 526 -23.80 4.52 1.88
C GLU A 526 -23.50 3.04 2.14
N VAL A 527 -24.53 2.19 2.16
CA VAL A 527 -24.36 0.76 2.44
C VAL A 527 -23.72 0.06 1.24
N ALA A 528 -24.16 0.39 0.02
CA ALA A 528 -23.56 -0.16 -1.20
C ALA A 528 -22.07 0.20 -1.33
N LEU A 529 -21.74 1.46 -1.09
CA LEU A 529 -20.36 1.95 -1.14
C LEU A 529 -19.48 1.33 -0.04
N GLY A 530 -20.01 1.17 1.17
CA GLY A 530 -19.31 0.44 2.23
C GLY A 530 -19.06 -1.02 1.88
N CYS A 531 -20.05 -1.71 1.31
CA CYS A 531 -19.93 -3.08 0.81
C CYS A 531 -18.83 -3.19 -0.26
N LYS A 532 -18.83 -2.28 -1.25
CA LYS A 532 -17.79 -2.18 -2.28
C LYS A 532 -16.41 -1.96 -1.65
N SER A 533 -16.30 -1.04 -0.68
CA SER A 533 -15.04 -0.71 0.00
C SER A 533 -14.43 -1.91 0.73
N VAL A 534 -15.25 -2.73 1.41
CA VAL A 534 -14.79 -3.97 2.06
C VAL A 534 -14.24 -4.95 1.03
N LEU A 535 -14.97 -5.20 -0.06
CA LEU A 535 -14.53 -6.15 -1.10
C LEU A 535 -13.27 -5.65 -1.82
N VAL A 536 -13.18 -4.37 -2.17
CA VAL A 536 -11.97 -3.79 -2.76
C VAL A 536 -10.76 -3.93 -1.83
N THR A 537 -10.95 -3.74 -0.53
CA THR A 537 -9.87 -3.89 0.46
C THR A 537 -9.42 -5.34 0.59
N LEU A 538 -10.36 -6.29 0.62
CA LEU A 538 -10.02 -7.71 0.56
C LEU A 538 -9.26 -8.05 -0.72
N GLY A 539 -9.66 -7.45 -1.83
CA GLY A 539 -8.97 -7.67 -3.10
C GLY A 539 -7.57 -7.07 -3.14
N LYS A 540 -7.29 -6.01 -2.37
CA LYS A 540 -5.92 -5.53 -2.15
C LYS A 540 -5.14 -6.51 -1.29
N ALA A 541 -5.73 -6.98 -0.18
CA ALA A 541 -5.10 -7.93 0.72
C ALA A 541 -4.70 -9.23 0.01
N MET A 542 -5.55 -9.78 -0.86
CA MET A 542 -5.25 -10.99 -1.66
C MET A 542 -4.06 -10.81 -2.63
N ARG A 543 -3.69 -9.57 -2.91
CA ARG A 543 -2.59 -9.17 -3.78
C ARG A 543 -1.48 -8.51 -2.96
N GLU A 544 -1.33 -8.83 -1.68
CA GLU A 544 -0.19 -8.35 -0.91
C GLU A 544 0.77 -9.50 -0.69
N ASP A 545 2.02 -9.30 -1.09
CA ASP A 545 3.01 -10.37 -1.08
C ASP A 545 3.56 -10.64 0.32
N ASP A 546 3.61 -9.58 1.12
CA ASP A 546 4.08 -9.65 2.49
C ASP A 546 2.94 -10.18 3.35
N ILE A 547 3.12 -11.38 3.90
CA ILE A 547 2.10 -12.06 4.70
C ILE A 547 1.66 -11.25 5.92
N THR A 548 2.52 -10.40 6.47
CA THR A 548 2.16 -9.49 7.56
C THR A 548 1.18 -8.47 7.04
N TYR A 549 1.51 -7.78 5.94
CA TYR A 549 0.63 -6.77 5.36
C TYR A 549 -0.66 -7.34 4.78
N MET A 550 -0.63 -8.53 4.16
CA MET A 550 -1.82 -9.26 3.71
C MET A 550 -2.83 -9.44 4.86
N MET A 551 -2.37 -9.91 6.01
CA MET A 551 -3.21 -10.10 7.19
C MET A 551 -3.74 -8.77 7.73
N MET A 552 -2.94 -7.71 7.66
CA MET A 552 -3.34 -6.39 8.12
C MET A 552 -4.40 -5.76 7.21
N ASP A 553 -4.22 -5.80 5.91
CA ASP A 553 -5.22 -5.30 4.94
C ASP A 553 -6.55 -6.07 5.07
N MET A 554 -6.49 -7.38 5.36
CA MET A 554 -7.68 -8.16 5.69
C MET A 554 -8.38 -7.66 6.97
N PHE A 555 -7.62 -7.34 8.02
CA PHE A 555 -8.19 -6.75 9.23
C PHE A 555 -8.69 -5.31 9.00
N ASP A 556 -8.07 -4.53 8.11
CA ASP A 556 -8.60 -3.24 7.68
C ASP A 556 -9.94 -3.42 6.92
N ALA A 557 -10.11 -4.51 6.17
CA ALA A 557 -11.42 -4.84 5.57
C ALA A 557 -12.49 -5.18 6.62
N VAL A 558 -12.12 -5.86 7.72
CA VAL A 558 -13.01 -6.03 8.89
C VAL A 558 -13.39 -4.67 9.45
N ASP A 559 -12.41 -3.77 9.58
CA ASP A 559 -12.64 -2.45 10.14
C ASP A 559 -13.54 -1.55 9.28
N LYS A 560 -13.63 -1.83 7.99
CA LYS A 560 -14.57 -1.17 7.08
C LYS A 560 -16.00 -1.71 7.18
N ILE A 561 -16.25 -2.81 7.91
CA ILE A 561 -17.61 -3.26 8.19
C ILE A 561 -18.25 -2.37 9.24
N TYR A 562 -19.38 -1.76 8.85
CA TYR A 562 -20.15 -0.82 9.66
C TYR A 562 -19.28 0.35 10.16
N PRO A 563 -18.89 1.27 9.26
CA PRO A 563 -17.91 2.33 9.53
C PRO A 563 -18.37 3.33 10.60
N CYS A 564 -19.67 3.33 10.96
CA CYS A 564 -20.25 4.13 12.03
C CYS A 564 -19.87 3.65 13.44
N GLU A 565 -19.23 2.49 13.59
CA GLU A 565 -18.83 1.93 14.89
C GLU A 565 -17.34 1.68 14.92
N PHE A 566 -16.68 2.28 15.91
CA PHE A 566 -15.23 2.31 16.00
C PHE A 566 -14.68 1.05 16.67
N ASN A 567 -15.43 0.49 17.62
CA ASN A 567 -14.97 -0.66 18.38
C ASN A 567 -15.07 -1.96 17.57
N ILE A 568 -13.97 -2.72 17.53
CA ILE A 568 -13.88 -4.00 16.84
C ILE A 568 -14.85 -5.05 17.40
N ALA A 569 -15.13 -5.04 18.70
CA ALA A 569 -16.01 -6.02 19.32
C ALA A 569 -17.46 -5.94 18.77
N PRO A 570 -18.07 -4.75 18.65
CA PRO A 570 -19.28 -4.57 17.85
C PRO A 570 -19.19 -5.01 16.38
N LYS A 571 -18.06 -4.84 15.70
CA LYS A 571 -17.88 -5.27 14.29
C LYS A 571 -17.91 -6.79 14.17
N TRP A 572 -17.25 -7.53 15.07
CA TRP A 572 -17.35 -8.99 15.12
C TRP A 572 -18.79 -9.46 15.34
N LYS A 573 -19.52 -8.78 16.23
CA LYS A 573 -20.95 -9.05 16.40
C LYS A 573 -21.74 -8.70 15.13
N TRP A 574 -21.39 -7.64 14.42
CA TRP A 574 -22.04 -7.24 13.18
C TRP A 574 -21.90 -8.31 12.11
N ILE A 575 -20.68 -8.76 11.88
CA ILE A 575 -20.36 -9.85 10.95
C ILE A 575 -21.15 -11.09 11.32
N ALA A 576 -21.06 -11.54 12.57
CA ALA A 576 -21.79 -12.73 13.03
C ALA A 576 -23.31 -12.60 12.85
N SER A 577 -23.90 -11.42 13.12
CA SER A 577 -25.34 -11.17 12.98
C SER A 577 -25.84 -11.31 11.54
N PHE A 578 -25.06 -10.88 10.55
CA PHE A 578 -25.46 -11.02 9.16
C PHE A 578 -25.16 -12.42 8.65
N VAL A 579 -24.00 -13.02 8.99
CA VAL A 579 -23.63 -14.31 8.42
C VAL A 579 -24.50 -15.46 8.94
N MET A 580 -24.89 -15.47 10.22
CA MET A 580 -25.58 -16.61 10.85
C MET A 580 -27.10 -16.45 10.92
N ASP A 581 -27.81 -17.53 10.61
CA ASP A 581 -29.28 -17.55 10.62
C ASP A 581 -29.86 -18.07 11.96
N LYS A 582 -29.05 -18.74 12.78
CA LYS A 582 -29.46 -19.30 14.09
C LYS A 582 -28.62 -18.76 15.24
N ARG A 583 -29.26 -18.60 16.40
CA ARG A 583 -28.61 -18.10 17.62
C ARG A 583 -27.45 -18.97 18.11
N SER A 584 -27.61 -20.29 18.06
CA SER A 584 -26.55 -21.24 18.47
C SER A 584 -25.31 -21.17 17.59
N GLU A 585 -25.50 -20.89 16.30
CA GLU A 585 -24.40 -20.67 15.36
C GLU A 585 -23.75 -19.30 15.67
N TYR A 586 -24.55 -18.24 15.79
CA TYR A 586 -24.07 -16.89 16.14
C TYR A 586 -23.09 -16.87 17.31
N ASP A 587 -23.43 -17.49 18.46
CA ASP A 587 -22.57 -17.40 19.66
C ASP A 587 -21.23 -18.13 19.44
N MET A 588 -21.23 -19.28 18.75
CA MET A 588 -20.01 -20.01 18.39
C MET A 588 -19.11 -19.19 17.46
N TYR A 589 -19.69 -18.60 16.41
CA TYR A 589 -18.95 -17.82 15.42
C TYR A 589 -18.44 -16.49 15.97
N HIS A 590 -19.26 -15.79 16.75
CA HIS A 590 -18.83 -14.57 17.42
C HIS A 590 -17.66 -14.84 18.37
N ASN A 591 -17.66 -15.97 19.08
CA ASN A 591 -16.53 -16.37 19.93
C ASN A 591 -15.27 -16.65 19.08
N ARG A 592 -15.39 -17.33 17.93
CA ARG A 592 -14.26 -17.56 17.01
C ARG A 592 -13.67 -16.24 16.50
N LEU A 593 -14.51 -15.31 16.03
CA LEU A 593 -14.07 -13.98 15.57
C LEU A 593 -13.39 -13.19 16.68
N LYS A 594 -13.90 -13.27 17.92
CA LYS A 594 -13.27 -12.64 19.07
C LYS A 594 -11.87 -13.22 19.34
N VAL A 595 -11.72 -14.54 19.32
CA VAL A 595 -10.40 -15.21 19.48
C VAL A 595 -9.43 -14.76 18.38
N ILE A 596 -9.89 -14.62 17.14
CA ILE A 596 -9.07 -14.08 16.04
C ILE A 596 -8.62 -12.64 16.34
N GLY A 597 -9.54 -11.81 16.83
CA GLY A 597 -9.24 -10.43 17.25
C GLY A 597 -8.23 -10.35 18.39
N ASP A 598 -8.33 -11.24 19.38
CA ASP A 598 -7.48 -11.25 20.58
C ASP A 598 -6.08 -11.84 20.29
N LEU A 599 -5.99 -12.92 19.50
CA LEU A 599 -4.73 -13.63 19.24
C LEU A 599 -3.91 -13.05 18.09
N TYR A 600 -4.55 -12.43 17.10
CA TYR A 600 -3.85 -12.00 15.87
C TYR A 600 -3.97 -10.50 15.64
N ARG A 601 -5.18 -9.97 15.46
CA ARG A 601 -5.37 -8.53 15.15
C ARG A 601 -4.77 -7.65 16.25
N THR A 602 -5.08 -7.93 17.51
CA THR A 602 -4.62 -7.13 18.65
C THR A 602 -3.09 -7.13 18.73
N PRO A 603 -2.39 -8.28 18.68
CA PRO A 603 -0.94 -8.27 18.63
C PRO A 603 -0.31 -7.55 17.45
N MET A 604 -0.91 -7.62 16.25
CA MET A 604 -0.39 -6.91 15.08
C MET A 604 -0.58 -5.38 15.22
N TYR A 605 -1.77 -4.91 15.63
CA TYR A 605 -2.09 -3.48 15.69
C TYR A 605 -1.65 -2.78 16.97
N HIS A 606 -1.59 -3.50 18.09
CA HIS A 606 -1.35 -2.94 19.42
C HIS A 606 0.01 -3.33 20.01
N TYR A 607 0.63 -4.42 19.53
CA TYR A 607 1.94 -4.86 20.01
C TYR A 607 3.01 -4.87 18.91
N GLY A 608 2.67 -4.47 17.67
CA GLY A 608 3.60 -4.35 16.55
C GLY A 608 4.22 -5.68 16.09
N LYS A 609 3.56 -6.81 16.39
CA LYS A 609 4.03 -8.14 15.99
C LYS A 609 3.80 -8.38 14.50
N ASN A 610 4.76 -9.02 13.83
CA ASN A 610 4.62 -9.44 12.44
C ASN A 610 3.98 -10.85 12.34
N ALA A 611 3.65 -11.30 11.13
CA ALA A 611 3.04 -12.62 10.94
C ALA A 611 3.99 -13.76 11.34
N GLY A 612 5.29 -13.67 11.04
CA GLY A 612 6.28 -14.68 11.42
C GLY A 612 6.43 -14.86 12.95
N GLU A 613 6.11 -13.85 13.74
CA GLU A 613 6.10 -13.92 15.21
C GLU A 613 4.80 -14.54 15.78
N LEU A 614 3.73 -14.56 14.99
CA LEU A 614 2.39 -15.00 15.42
C LEU A 614 2.02 -16.37 14.90
N PHE A 615 2.55 -16.76 13.75
CA PHE A 615 2.26 -18.02 13.08
C PHE A 615 3.52 -18.87 13.02
N PRO A 616 3.45 -20.15 13.42
CA PRO A 616 4.60 -21.05 13.31
C PRO A 616 4.89 -21.45 11.87
N LYS A 617 3.92 -21.29 10.96
CA LYS A 617 3.97 -21.66 9.55
C LYS A 617 3.15 -20.72 8.70
N GLU A 618 3.61 -20.50 7.46
CA GLU A 618 2.92 -19.64 6.50
C GLU A 618 1.54 -20.22 6.08
N GLU A 619 1.39 -21.54 6.01
CA GLU A 619 0.11 -22.16 5.66
C GLU A 619 -1.00 -21.82 6.67
N ASP A 620 -0.66 -21.64 7.95
CA ASP A 620 -1.63 -21.25 8.98
C ASP A 620 -2.15 -19.83 8.77
N VAL A 621 -1.32 -18.94 8.19
CA VAL A 621 -1.71 -17.58 7.79
C VAL A 621 -2.79 -17.65 6.70
N TYR A 622 -2.54 -18.44 5.64
CA TYR A 622 -3.48 -18.57 4.52
C TYR A 622 -4.80 -19.23 4.92
N LEU A 623 -4.79 -20.19 5.85
CA LEU A 623 -6.01 -20.78 6.40
C LEU A 623 -6.86 -19.76 7.14
N LEU A 624 -6.25 -18.97 8.01
CA LEU A 624 -6.95 -17.91 8.74
C LEU A 624 -7.46 -16.81 7.78
N PHE A 625 -6.65 -16.43 6.79
CA PHE A 625 -7.04 -15.44 5.80
C PHE A 625 -8.32 -15.85 5.07
N ASN A 626 -8.36 -17.08 4.55
CA ASN A 626 -9.53 -17.61 3.85
C ASN A 626 -10.76 -17.72 4.76
N GLU A 627 -10.58 -18.13 6.01
CA GLU A 627 -11.67 -18.17 7.01
C GLU A 627 -12.32 -16.79 7.17
N VAL A 628 -11.52 -15.74 7.35
CA VAL A 628 -12.02 -14.36 7.55
C VAL A 628 -12.59 -13.79 6.25
N LYS A 629 -11.92 -13.99 5.10
CA LYS A 629 -12.41 -13.60 3.75
C LYS A 629 -13.83 -14.11 3.53
N ASP A 630 -14.07 -15.40 3.78
CA ASP A 630 -15.36 -16.04 3.61
C ASP A 630 -16.46 -15.39 4.47
N PHE A 631 -16.14 -15.03 5.72
CA PHE A 631 -17.08 -14.34 6.59
C PHE A 631 -17.42 -12.95 6.07
N LEU A 632 -16.43 -12.20 5.61
CA LEU A 632 -16.61 -10.84 5.11
C LEU A 632 -17.43 -10.82 3.81
N VAL A 633 -17.12 -11.70 2.84
CA VAL A 633 -17.86 -11.81 1.58
C VAL A 633 -19.33 -12.17 1.85
N LYS A 634 -19.60 -13.16 2.72
CA LYS A 634 -20.98 -13.52 3.11
C LYS A 634 -21.72 -12.37 3.78
N CYS A 635 -21.04 -11.66 4.69
CA CYS A 635 -21.62 -10.53 5.41
C CYS A 635 -22.02 -9.41 4.43
N VAL A 636 -21.10 -9.02 3.55
CA VAL A 636 -21.30 -7.95 2.56
C VAL A 636 -22.44 -8.27 1.60
N LYS A 637 -22.49 -9.51 1.07
CA LYS A 637 -23.60 -9.95 0.22
C LYS A 637 -24.95 -9.83 0.91
N LYS A 638 -25.07 -10.33 2.15
CA LYS A 638 -26.30 -10.24 2.93
C LYS A 638 -26.69 -8.79 3.25
N MET A 639 -25.73 -7.92 3.58
CA MET A 639 -25.99 -6.50 3.81
C MET A 639 -26.50 -5.81 2.54
N TYR A 640 -25.83 -6.02 1.41
CA TYR A 640 -26.19 -5.40 0.14
C TYR A 640 -27.58 -5.86 -0.35
N THR A 641 -27.88 -7.16 -0.27
CA THR A 641 -29.17 -7.73 -0.68
C THR A 641 -30.37 -7.26 0.13
N THR A 642 -30.17 -6.68 1.33
CA THR A 642 -31.28 -6.05 2.08
C THR A 642 -31.94 -4.90 1.32
N GLY A 643 -31.23 -4.26 0.38
CA GLY A 643 -31.70 -3.06 -0.31
C GLY A 643 -31.71 -1.79 0.58
N ILE A 644 -31.21 -1.87 1.81
CA ILE A 644 -31.14 -0.73 2.72
C ILE A 644 -30.04 0.23 2.27
N ILE A 645 -30.33 1.53 2.31
CA ILE A 645 -29.48 2.59 1.75
C ILE A 645 -28.68 3.39 2.79
N SER A 646 -29.00 3.28 4.08
CA SER A 646 -28.30 4.00 5.16
C SER A 646 -27.90 3.10 6.32
N TRP A 647 -26.81 3.46 6.99
CA TRP A 647 -26.25 2.68 8.10
C TRP A 647 -27.17 2.58 9.31
N ASP A 648 -27.89 3.66 9.64
CA ASP A 648 -28.85 3.69 10.76
C ASP A 648 -30.00 2.71 10.54
N SER A 649 -30.56 2.70 9.32
CA SER A 649 -31.61 1.76 8.94
C SER A 649 -31.12 0.31 9.00
N LEU A 650 -29.87 0.09 8.57
CA LEU A 650 -29.25 -1.23 8.59
C LEU A 650 -29.00 -1.71 10.03
N LYS A 651 -28.67 -0.79 10.95
CA LYS A 651 -28.56 -1.07 12.39
C LYS A 651 -29.88 -1.52 12.99
N MET A 652 -30.97 -0.83 12.66
CA MET A 652 -32.31 -1.21 13.11
C MET A 652 -32.69 -2.60 12.59
N TYR A 653 -32.41 -2.87 11.31
CA TYR A 653 -32.64 -4.17 10.70
C TYR A 653 -31.83 -5.28 11.39
N ARG A 654 -30.54 -5.07 11.62
CA ARG A 654 -29.68 -6.02 12.36
C ARG A 654 -30.22 -6.33 13.75
N ASN A 655 -30.64 -5.31 14.51
CA ASN A 655 -31.21 -5.52 15.84
C ASN A 655 -32.48 -6.37 15.79
N SER A 656 -33.27 -6.25 14.72
CA SER A 656 -34.46 -7.10 14.52
C SER A 656 -34.09 -8.57 14.23
N ILE A 657 -32.99 -8.83 13.53
CA ILE A 657 -32.47 -10.19 13.31
C ILE A 657 -32.02 -10.79 14.65
N MET A 658 -31.31 -10.02 15.47
CA MET A 658 -30.75 -10.49 16.74
C MET A 658 -31.78 -10.78 17.84
N ASN A 659 -33.00 -10.27 17.69
CA ASN A 659 -34.12 -10.46 18.61
C ASN A 659 -35.07 -11.59 18.16
N ARG A 660 -34.80 -12.22 17.01
CA ARG A 660 -35.45 -13.47 16.56
C ARG A 660 -34.62 -14.66 17.02
#